data_AF-A0A9E6CS97-F1
#
_entry.id   AF-A0A9E6CS97-F1
#
_cell.length_a   1.000
_cell.length_b   1.000
_cell.length_c   1.000
_cell.angle_alpha   90.00
_cell.angle_beta   90.00
_cell.angle_gamma   90.00
#
_symmetry.space_group_name_H-M   'P 1'
#
loop_
_entity.id
_entity.type
_entity.pdbx_description
1 polymer ?
#
loop_
_entity_poly.entity_id
_entity_poly.type
_entity_poly.pdbx_seq_one_letter_code
_entity_poly.pdbx_strand_id
1 'polypeptide(L)'
;MSGLVAATVATEGTGPGAAAYGFVGTLSVDDIYGPSFVSANYSDTNNDGAVDTLSITFNEAIGTNTASIGDFTYVANDITSSALSGGSNNGETATIITLTLGTNGDAGITSHATAPTLAYTFSSGALQDSSGNQAGNFTAQNLADGAAPVISSFEYQDNDSDGKVDTVRFNMSETLDAASVMSANDLVFGNVGDFTGAVFGADGTDQAGASGVVDITLGTEATVVDTVDNSGNFAITTQNGFSLSDGTNTNTTLGTQTQATTLDGAAPVLISSSPEDADVSVITTADVVLTFSEPMNTGTFAYSCCGAGTDPGQTPAWTVSDTVVTLSPDAPWLSSEDITITITTADDVNVNGFGGVVAGMNNPFTFTIAAAQSGGTPTPGTGPAAVVTSATLMSPNGGEILQGNSVHEITWSASGDNLSTISLHYSTDNGRTYELIALDEPNDGSYSWTVPNETVVTGKIRVDAVTSSGGVLIDDSSNASFSITSIIVVPEPEIVEPEQTGPVLAEMMTPEGIVVDIREGTLFRGVELSGVYQVVDGTRYVFPNEETFLSYFADFSGVQQVGDDQLRKIPFGGRMIMNVGQLIKIQSDNRVYVVQEGEVLQHIPDESTAISTYGADWAQLVHDISVVFWFDYTHS
;
A
#
# COMPACT_ATOMS: atom_id res chain seq x y z
N MET A 1 -46.10 -10.02 -25.33
CA MET A 1 -47.42 -9.69 -25.95
C MET A 1 -48.51 -10.10 -24.97
N SER A 2 -49.16 -9.16 -24.28
CA SER A 2 -50.29 -9.48 -23.41
C SER A 2 -51.55 -9.65 -24.26
N GLY A 3 -51.98 -10.90 -24.45
CA GLY A 3 -53.21 -11.23 -25.17
C GLY A 3 -54.41 -11.08 -24.25
N LEU A 4 -55.08 -9.93 -24.31
CA LEU A 4 -56.35 -9.70 -23.62
C LEU A 4 -57.43 -10.59 -24.25
N VAL A 5 -57.77 -11.73 -23.65
CA VAL A 5 -58.95 -12.50 -24.05
C VAL A 5 -60.17 -11.91 -23.34
N ALA A 6 -60.96 -11.14 -24.07
CA ALA A 6 -62.28 -10.70 -23.61
C ALA A 6 -63.20 -11.92 -23.49
N ALA A 7 -63.52 -12.33 -22.25
CA ALA A 7 -64.54 -13.34 -21.99
C ALA A 7 -65.92 -12.77 -22.38
N THR A 8 -66.43 -13.20 -23.54
CA THR A 8 -67.83 -12.97 -23.91
C THR A 8 -68.68 -13.96 -23.13
N VAL A 9 -69.36 -13.50 -22.08
CA VAL A 9 -70.36 -14.31 -21.38
C VAL A 9 -71.61 -14.37 -22.26
N ALA A 10 -71.81 -15.50 -22.92
CA ALA A 10 -73.07 -15.80 -23.60
C ALA A 10 -74.15 -16.07 -22.54
N THR A 11 -75.11 -15.16 -22.39
CA THR A 11 -76.35 -15.46 -21.66
C THR A 11 -77.31 -16.17 -22.61
N GLU A 12 -77.41 -17.49 -22.52
CA GLU A 12 -78.56 -18.23 -23.05
C GLU A 12 -79.54 -18.59 -21.94
N GLY A 13 -80.84 -18.38 -22.21
CA GLY A 13 -81.92 -19.06 -21.49
C GLY A 13 -82.88 -18.15 -20.72
N THR A 14 -83.82 -17.50 -21.43
CA THR A 14 -85.08 -17.02 -20.81
C THR A 14 -86.02 -18.20 -20.57
N GLY A 15 -85.97 -18.78 -19.37
CA GLY A 15 -86.98 -19.71 -18.85
C GLY A 15 -87.35 -19.31 -17.41
N PRO A 16 -88.65 -19.34 -17.02
CA PRO A 16 -89.06 -18.88 -15.69
C PRO A 16 -88.74 -19.96 -14.66
N GLY A 17 -87.59 -19.85 -13.98
CA GLY A 17 -87.25 -20.73 -12.85
C GLY A 17 -85.76 -20.92 -12.50
N ALA A 18 -84.81 -20.25 -13.15
CA ALA A 18 -83.39 -20.42 -12.81
C ALA A 18 -82.93 -19.35 -11.79
N ALA A 19 -82.51 -19.81 -10.60
CA ALA A 19 -81.83 -18.98 -9.62
C ALA A 19 -80.51 -18.47 -10.21
N ALA A 20 -80.30 -17.15 -10.19
CA ALA A 20 -79.03 -16.53 -10.54
C ALA A 20 -77.98 -16.90 -9.49
N TYR A 21 -77.14 -17.90 -9.78
CA TYR A 21 -75.86 -18.05 -9.11
C TYR A 21 -74.91 -17.02 -9.70
N GLY A 22 -74.84 -15.84 -9.08
CA GLY A 22 -73.79 -14.88 -9.37
C GLY A 22 -72.45 -15.47 -8.97
N PHE A 23 -71.58 -15.74 -9.94
CA PHE A 23 -70.18 -16.03 -9.67
C PHE A 23 -69.52 -14.73 -9.21
N VAL A 24 -69.30 -14.61 -7.90
CA VAL A 24 -68.46 -13.56 -7.30
C VAL A 24 -67.10 -14.20 -7.07
N GLY A 25 -66.32 -14.30 -8.15
CA GLY A 25 -64.92 -14.73 -8.09
C GLY A 25 -64.10 -13.79 -8.94
N THR A 26 -63.03 -13.24 -8.38
CA THR A 26 -61.97 -12.59 -9.13
C THR A 26 -61.35 -13.62 -10.07
N LEU A 27 -61.46 -13.39 -11.38
CA LEU A 27 -60.65 -14.09 -12.37
C LEU A 27 -59.20 -13.62 -12.19
N SER A 28 -58.43 -14.38 -11.40
CA SER A 28 -56.97 -14.37 -11.49
C SER A 28 -56.60 -15.05 -12.80
N VAL A 29 -55.96 -14.31 -13.71
CA VAL A 29 -55.15 -14.96 -14.74
C VAL A 29 -53.88 -15.34 -14.00
N ASP A 30 -53.80 -16.59 -13.56
CA ASP A 30 -52.56 -17.11 -12.99
C ASP A 30 -51.52 -17.06 -14.10
N ASP A 31 -50.42 -16.37 -13.81
CA ASP A 31 -49.25 -16.46 -14.65
C ASP A 31 -48.74 -17.90 -14.58
N ILE A 32 -48.51 -18.52 -15.74
CA ILE A 32 -48.07 -19.91 -15.86
C ILE A 32 -46.72 -20.02 -16.57
N TYR A 33 -46.15 -18.89 -16.99
CA TYR A 33 -44.85 -18.85 -17.65
C TYR A 33 -43.86 -18.23 -16.68
N GLY A 34 -42.65 -18.80 -16.64
CA GLY A 34 -41.59 -18.23 -15.83
C GLY A 34 -40.67 -17.32 -16.66
N PRO A 35 -39.83 -16.51 -15.98
CA PRO A 35 -38.96 -15.55 -16.64
C PRO A 35 -38.00 -16.19 -17.65
N SER A 36 -37.83 -15.54 -18.80
CA SER A 36 -36.91 -15.93 -19.88
C SER A 36 -35.82 -14.88 -20.07
N PHE A 37 -34.60 -15.35 -20.27
CA PHE A 37 -33.44 -14.52 -20.59
C PHE A 37 -33.69 -13.62 -21.81
N VAL A 38 -33.21 -12.38 -21.75
CA VAL A 38 -33.22 -11.39 -22.84
C VAL A 38 -31.80 -10.99 -23.21
N SER A 39 -30.99 -10.57 -22.23
CA SER A 39 -29.61 -10.11 -22.44
C SER A 39 -28.80 -10.17 -21.15
N ALA A 40 -27.48 -10.15 -21.27
CA ALA A 40 -26.57 -9.94 -20.14
C ALA A 40 -25.41 -9.03 -20.56
N ASN A 41 -24.95 -8.21 -19.63
CA ASN A 41 -23.79 -7.33 -19.77
C ASN A 41 -22.99 -7.28 -18.48
N TYR A 42 -21.72 -6.93 -18.59
CA TYR A 42 -20.86 -6.68 -17.44
C TYR A 42 -20.46 -5.20 -17.38
N SER A 43 -20.04 -4.72 -16.21
CA SER A 43 -19.62 -3.33 -16.04
C SER A 43 -18.52 -3.19 -15.00
N ASP A 44 -17.63 -2.24 -15.24
CA ASP A 44 -16.74 -1.66 -14.25
C ASP A 44 -17.41 -0.40 -13.66
N THR A 45 -17.72 -0.41 -12.37
CA THR A 45 -18.41 0.69 -11.66
C THR A 45 -17.48 1.66 -10.96
N ASN A 46 -16.22 1.27 -10.76
CA ASN A 46 -15.23 2.06 -10.06
C ASN A 46 -14.13 2.61 -10.99
N ASN A 47 -14.14 2.22 -12.28
CA ASN A 47 -13.21 2.63 -13.34
C ASN A 47 -11.75 2.18 -13.13
N ASP A 48 -11.52 1.01 -12.50
CA ASP A 48 -10.22 0.39 -12.28
C ASP A 48 -9.83 -0.67 -13.33
N GLY A 49 -10.71 -0.94 -14.31
CA GLY A 49 -10.51 -1.93 -15.37
C GLY A 49 -10.94 -3.34 -14.99
N ALA A 50 -11.40 -3.57 -13.77
CA ALA A 50 -11.97 -4.83 -13.33
C ALA A 50 -13.50 -4.83 -13.48
N VAL A 51 -14.05 -6.02 -13.69
CA VAL A 51 -15.50 -6.20 -13.78
C VAL A 51 -16.11 -6.23 -12.37
N ASP A 52 -16.90 -5.21 -12.03
CA ASP A 52 -17.58 -5.08 -10.73
C ASP A 52 -18.98 -5.70 -10.70
N THR A 53 -19.73 -5.62 -11.80
CA THR A 53 -21.11 -6.14 -11.83
C THR A 53 -21.46 -6.88 -13.11
N LEU A 54 -22.37 -7.85 -12.97
CA LEU A 54 -23.05 -8.53 -14.07
C LEU A 54 -24.54 -8.25 -13.98
N SER A 55 -25.10 -7.67 -15.03
CA SER A 55 -26.53 -7.36 -15.14
C SER A 55 -27.20 -8.31 -16.13
N ILE A 56 -28.24 -9.00 -15.70
CA ILE A 56 -28.98 -10.01 -16.48
C ILE A 56 -30.43 -9.56 -16.60
N THR A 57 -30.89 -9.37 -17.84
CA THR A 57 -32.24 -8.91 -18.15
C THR A 57 -33.13 -10.09 -18.56
N PHE A 58 -34.34 -10.11 -18.03
CA PHE A 58 -35.40 -11.05 -18.34
C PHE A 58 -36.59 -10.32 -18.99
N ASN A 59 -37.48 -11.07 -19.65
CA ASN A 59 -38.66 -10.53 -20.32
C ASN A 59 -39.76 -10.08 -19.34
N GLU A 60 -39.66 -10.48 -18.08
CA GLU A 60 -40.62 -10.21 -17.01
C GLU A 60 -39.94 -10.17 -15.64
N ALA A 61 -40.72 -9.82 -14.62
CA ALA A 61 -40.19 -9.58 -13.29
C ALA A 61 -39.77 -10.87 -12.58
N ILE A 62 -38.67 -10.82 -11.85
CA ILE A 62 -38.22 -11.92 -10.99
C ILE A 62 -38.58 -11.59 -9.54
N GLY A 63 -39.06 -12.59 -8.80
CA GLY A 63 -39.37 -12.46 -7.38
C GLY A 63 -38.12 -12.17 -6.54
N THR A 64 -38.28 -11.87 -5.25
CA THR A 64 -37.18 -11.54 -4.32
C THR A 64 -36.27 -12.71 -3.94
N ASN A 65 -36.20 -13.77 -4.75
CA ASN A 65 -35.29 -14.89 -4.50
C ASN A 65 -33.84 -14.41 -4.71
N THR A 66 -32.94 -14.77 -3.79
CA THR A 66 -31.51 -14.43 -3.89
C THR A 66 -30.87 -15.27 -4.99
N ALA A 67 -30.53 -14.65 -6.12
CA ALA A 67 -29.69 -15.24 -7.14
C ALA A 67 -28.25 -15.35 -6.62
N SER A 68 -27.53 -16.40 -6.98
CA SER A 68 -26.08 -16.49 -6.77
C SER A 68 -25.40 -16.84 -8.09
N ILE A 69 -24.11 -16.49 -8.25
CA ILE A 69 -23.39 -16.94 -9.46
C ILE A 69 -23.36 -18.48 -9.56
N GLY A 70 -23.46 -19.21 -8.44
CA GLY A 70 -23.51 -20.67 -8.45
C GLY A 70 -24.70 -21.24 -9.20
N ASP A 71 -25.72 -20.42 -9.47
CA ASP A 71 -26.87 -20.79 -10.31
C ASP A 71 -26.56 -20.72 -11.81
N PHE A 72 -25.44 -20.10 -12.19
CA PHE A 72 -24.99 -19.92 -13.55
C PHE A 72 -23.73 -20.74 -13.84
N THR A 73 -23.59 -21.19 -15.10
CA THR A 73 -22.36 -21.81 -15.59
C THR A 73 -21.61 -20.80 -16.45
N TYR A 74 -20.37 -20.51 -16.07
CA TYR A 74 -19.49 -19.56 -16.74
C TYR A 74 -18.44 -20.29 -17.58
N VAL A 75 -18.14 -19.78 -18.78
CA VAL A 75 -16.99 -20.25 -19.56
C VAL A 75 -15.88 -19.22 -19.42
N ALA A 76 -14.81 -19.65 -18.74
CA ALA A 76 -13.61 -18.88 -18.47
C ALA A 76 -13.03 -18.27 -19.74
N ASN A 77 -12.83 -16.95 -19.71
CA ASN A 77 -11.80 -16.24 -20.47
C ASN A 77 -11.38 -14.97 -19.71
N ASP A 78 -12.31 -14.23 -19.09
CA ASP A 78 -11.97 -12.99 -18.36
C ASP A 78 -12.72 -12.79 -17.02
N ILE A 79 -13.36 -13.81 -16.41
CA ILE A 79 -13.91 -13.68 -15.04
C ILE A 79 -13.66 -15.00 -14.31
N THR A 80 -12.95 -14.98 -13.18
CA THR A 80 -12.66 -16.21 -12.43
C THR A 80 -13.74 -16.50 -11.38
N SER A 81 -14.01 -17.79 -11.15
CA SER A 81 -15.08 -18.27 -10.27
C SER A 81 -14.83 -17.99 -8.77
N SER A 82 -13.63 -17.54 -8.38
CA SER A 82 -13.22 -17.22 -7.01
C SER A 82 -13.70 -15.85 -6.49
N ALA A 83 -14.34 -15.07 -7.36
CA ALA A 83 -14.58 -13.64 -7.18
C ALA A 83 -15.90 -13.24 -6.50
N LEU A 84 -16.92 -14.08 -6.47
CA LEU A 84 -18.30 -13.58 -6.47
C LEU A 84 -19.01 -13.64 -5.11
N SER A 85 -19.64 -12.54 -4.72
CA SER A 85 -20.50 -12.44 -3.54
C SER A 85 -21.91 -11.97 -3.93
N GLY A 86 -22.90 -12.89 -3.88
CA GLY A 86 -24.35 -12.60 -3.79
C GLY A 86 -25.00 -11.74 -4.90
N GLY A 87 -26.05 -12.25 -5.54
CA GLY A 87 -26.92 -11.46 -6.42
C GLY A 87 -28.00 -10.70 -5.67
N SER A 88 -28.33 -9.49 -6.15
CA SER A 88 -29.45 -8.68 -5.66
C SER A 88 -30.43 -8.38 -6.79
N ASN A 89 -31.73 -8.48 -6.48
CA ASN A 89 -32.80 -8.04 -7.37
C ASN A 89 -33.29 -6.67 -6.90
N ASN A 90 -33.57 -5.75 -7.83
CA ASN A 90 -34.08 -4.40 -7.52
C ASN A 90 -35.55 -4.37 -7.05
N GLY A 91 -36.07 -5.48 -6.50
CA GLY A 91 -37.46 -5.66 -6.03
C GLY A 91 -38.32 -6.57 -6.93
N GLU A 92 -39.49 -6.98 -6.43
CA GLU A 92 -40.41 -7.97 -7.06
C GLU A 92 -40.97 -7.56 -8.43
N THR A 93 -40.78 -6.30 -8.86
CA THR A 93 -41.19 -5.79 -10.18
C THR A 93 -40.03 -5.63 -11.15
N ALA A 94 -38.81 -5.96 -10.75
CA ALA A 94 -37.61 -5.75 -11.55
C ALA A 94 -37.40 -6.89 -12.56
N THR A 95 -37.11 -6.53 -13.81
CA THR A 95 -36.74 -7.46 -14.88
C THR A 95 -35.23 -7.69 -14.96
N ILE A 96 -34.45 -7.08 -14.07
CA ILE A 96 -32.99 -7.10 -14.07
C ILE A 96 -32.49 -7.66 -12.74
N ILE A 97 -31.59 -8.63 -12.82
CA ILE A 97 -30.77 -9.12 -11.71
C ILE A 97 -29.38 -8.52 -11.84
N THR A 98 -28.85 -7.95 -10.76
CA THR A 98 -27.48 -7.46 -10.71
C THR A 98 -26.69 -8.34 -9.75
N LEU A 99 -25.62 -8.95 -10.24
CA LEU A 99 -24.68 -9.74 -9.45
C LEU A 99 -23.43 -8.87 -9.21
N THR A 100 -23.06 -8.69 -7.95
CA THR A 100 -21.84 -7.94 -7.59
C THR A 100 -20.67 -8.90 -7.45
N LEU A 101 -19.54 -8.55 -8.06
CA LEU A 101 -18.27 -9.22 -7.87
C LEU A 101 -17.62 -8.67 -6.59
N GLY A 102 -17.03 -9.56 -5.77
CA GLY A 102 -16.30 -9.19 -4.57
C GLY A 102 -14.87 -8.76 -4.89
N THR A 103 -14.12 -8.31 -3.88
CA THR A 103 -12.77 -7.72 -3.98
C THR A 103 -11.65 -8.66 -4.46
N ASN A 104 -11.97 -9.90 -4.85
CA ASN A 104 -11.04 -10.87 -5.46
C ASN A 104 -11.41 -11.13 -6.93
N GLY A 105 -12.25 -10.27 -7.53
CA GLY A 105 -12.81 -10.40 -8.88
C GLY A 105 -11.96 -9.84 -10.00
N ASP A 106 -10.85 -9.23 -9.67
CA ASP A 106 -9.99 -8.46 -10.57
C ASP A 106 -9.21 -9.31 -11.59
N ALA A 107 -9.52 -10.61 -11.72
CA ALA A 107 -8.89 -11.51 -12.67
C ALA A 107 -9.52 -11.43 -14.08
N GLY A 108 -9.93 -10.24 -14.48
CA GLY A 108 -10.77 -10.00 -15.64
C GLY A 108 -10.50 -8.68 -16.30
N ILE A 109 -9.30 -8.54 -16.85
CA ILE A 109 -9.03 -7.47 -17.80
C ILE A 109 -9.89 -7.75 -19.03
N THR A 110 -10.71 -6.80 -19.46
CA THR A 110 -11.66 -6.91 -20.56
C THR A 110 -10.94 -6.95 -21.91
N SER A 111 -10.05 -7.92 -22.11
CA SER A 111 -9.07 -7.98 -23.21
C SER A 111 -9.66 -7.92 -24.62
N HIS A 112 -11.00 -7.92 -24.77
CA HIS A 112 -11.79 -7.93 -26.00
C HIS A 112 -11.49 -9.10 -26.95
N ALA A 113 -10.52 -9.96 -26.61
CA ALA A 113 -10.07 -11.04 -27.48
C ALA A 113 -11.14 -12.14 -27.61
N THR A 114 -11.94 -12.39 -26.57
CA THR A 114 -13.10 -13.29 -26.62
C THR A 114 -14.14 -12.92 -25.57
N ALA A 115 -15.35 -12.54 -26.01
CA ALA A 115 -16.42 -12.17 -25.09
C ALA A 115 -16.74 -13.30 -24.08
N PRO A 116 -16.88 -12.98 -22.79
CA PRO A 116 -17.26 -13.97 -21.79
C PRO A 116 -18.66 -14.51 -22.06
N THR A 117 -18.95 -15.71 -21.55
CA THR A 117 -20.28 -16.32 -21.75
C THR A 117 -20.93 -16.80 -20.46
N LEU A 118 -22.25 -16.63 -20.39
CA LEU A 118 -23.11 -17.04 -19.28
C LEU A 118 -24.14 -18.06 -19.75
N ALA A 119 -24.28 -19.15 -19.02
CA ALA A 119 -25.39 -20.09 -19.16
C ALA A 119 -26.14 -20.22 -17.84
N TYR A 120 -27.43 -20.59 -17.90
CA TYR A 120 -28.24 -20.90 -16.73
C TYR A 120 -28.85 -22.27 -16.89
N THR A 121 -28.61 -23.14 -15.91
CA THR A 121 -29.27 -24.44 -15.79
C THR A 121 -29.96 -24.50 -14.45
N PHE A 122 -31.27 -24.67 -14.50
CA PHE A 122 -32.13 -24.81 -13.34
C PHE A 122 -31.61 -25.84 -12.33
N SER A 123 -31.55 -25.41 -11.07
CA SER A 123 -31.48 -26.25 -9.88
C SER A 123 -32.72 -25.98 -9.01
N SER A 124 -33.17 -26.99 -8.25
CA SER A 124 -34.42 -26.90 -7.48
C SER A 124 -34.47 -25.66 -6.57
N GLY A 125 -35.40 -24.74 -6.83
CA GLY A 125 -35.64 -23.54 -6.02
C GLY A 125 -35.01 -22.24 -6.55
N ALA A 126 -34.21 -22.29 -7.61
CA ALA A 126 -33.55 -21.12 -8.19
C ALA A 126 -34.48 -20.29 -9.12
N LEU A 127 -34.22 -18.98 -9.19
CA LEU A 127 -34.87 -17.91 -9.98
C LEU A 127 -36.32 -18.16 -10.43
N GLN A 128 -37.27 -17.48 -9.79
CA GLN A 128 -38.71 -17.62 -10.05
C GLN A 128 -39.35 -16.23 -10.06
N ASP A 129 -40.48 -16.08 -10.75
CA ASP A 129 -41.34 -14.90 -10.60
C ASP A 129 -42.05 -14.88 -9.22
N SER A 130 -42.87 -13.85 -8.96
CA SER A 130 -43.68 -13.75 -7.73
C SER A 130 -44.77 -14.83 -7.61
N SER A 131 -45.10 -15.50 -8.71
CA SER A 131 -46.10 -16.57 -8.79
C SER A 131 -45.49 -17.96 -8.56
N GLY A 132 -44.15 -18.06 -8.49
CA GLY A 132 -43.42 -19.32 -8.32
C GLY A 132 -43.13 -20.06 -9.62
N ASN A 133 -43.27 -19.42 -10.79
CA ASN A 133 -42.90 -19.99 -12.08
C ASN A 133 -41.39 -19.88 -12.28
N GLN A 134 -40.75 -20.99 -12.66
CA GLN A 134 -39.29 -21.08 -12.77
C GLN A 134 -38.75 -20.40 -14.03
N ALA A 135 -37.64 -19.70 -13.88
CA ALA A 135 -36.91 -19.14 -15.02
C ALA A 135 -36.44 -20.24 -15.98
N GLY A 136 -36.56 -19.99 -17.28
CA GLY A 136 -36.15 -20.94 -18.31
C GLY A 136 -34.62 -21.08 -18.42
N ASN A 137 -34.14 -22.31 -18.69
CA ASN A 137 -32.73 -22.55 -18.99
C ASN A 137 -32.30 -21.80 -20.26
N PHE A 138 -31.06 -21.33 -20.27
CA PHE A 138 -30.41 -20.84 -21.49
C PHE A 138 -28.99 -21.37 -21.59
N THR A 139 -28.59 -21.72 -22.82
CA THR A 139 -27.21 -22.12 -23.14
C THR A 139 -26.29 -20.90 -23.11
N ALA A 140 -24.97 -21.11 -23.13
CA ALA A 140 -23.98 -20.04 -23.13
C ALA A 140 -24.33 -18.89 -24.09
N GLN A 141 -24.53 -17.69 -23.52
CA GLN A 141 -24.77 -16.43 -24.21
C GLN A 141 -23.58 -15.52 -23.99
N ASN A 142 -23.15 -14.79 -25.02
CA ASN A 142 -22.11 -13.77 -24.86
C ASN A 142 -22.64 -12.64 -23.99
N LEU A 143 -21.84 -12.19 -23.03
CA LEU A 143 -22.12 -10.95 -22.33
C LEU A 143 -21.67 -9.79 -23.23
N ALA A 144 -22.49 -8.74 -23.29
CA ALA A 144 -22.07 -7.48 -23.86
C ALA A 144 -21.07 -6.79 -22.93
N ASP A 145 -20.05 -6.19 -23.53
CA ASP A 145 -19.11 -5.36 -22.80
C ASP A 145 -19.75 -4.02 -22.39
N GLY A 146 -19.46 -3.63 -21.15
CA GLY A 146 -19.86 -2.36 -20.55
C GLY A 146 -18.80 -1.79 -19.62
N ALA A 147 -17.56 -2.30 -19.66
CA ALA A 147 -16.42 -1.68 -19.01
C ALA A 147 -15.72 -0.76 -20.01
N ALA A 148 -15.12 0.33 -19.54
CA ALA A 148 -14.36 1.23 -20.40
C ALA A 148 -12.86 0.96 -20.26
N PRO A 149 -12.04 1.21 -21.30
CA PRO A 149 -10.62 0.97 -21.23
C PRO A 149 -9.94 1.78 -20.12
N VAL A 150 -8.96 1.17 -19.46
CA VAL A 150 -8.09 1.82 -18.47
C VAL A 150 -6.62 1.55 -18.79
N ILE A 151 -5.73 2.40 -18.30
CA ILE A 151 -4.30 2.14 -18.22
C ILE A 151 -4.09 1.13 -17.10
N SER A 152 -3.61 -0.06 -17.44
CA SER A 152 -3.36 -1.16 -16.50
C SER A 152 -1.96 -1.07 -15.90
N SER A 153 -0.97 -0.68 -16.69
CA SER A 153 0.39 -0.40 -16.25
C SER A 153 1.06 0.58 -17.20
N PHE A 154 2.21 1.08 -16.80
CA PHE A 154 3.14 1.67 -17.74
C PHE A 154 4.53 1.09 -17.55
N GLU A 155 5.32 1.15 -18.61
CA GLU A 155 6.70 0.69 -18.68
C GLU A 155 7.54 1.86 -19.22
N TYR A 156 8.66 2.18 -18.60
CA TYR A 156 9.61 3.11 -19.19
C TYR A 156 10.73 2.36 -19.92
N GLN A 157 11.25 2.93 -20.99
CA GLN A 157 12.23 2.32 -21.87
C GLN A 157 13.36 3.30 -22.18
N ASP A 158 14.55 2.74 -22.33
CA ASP A 158 15.75 3.34 -22.90
C ASP A 158 15.89 2.84 -24.36
N ASN A 159 15.66 3.74 -25.32
CA ASN A 159 15.62 3.39 -26.74
C ASN A 159 16.98 3.54 -27.42
N ASP A 160 17.89 4.35 -26.90
CA ASP A 160 19.22 4.56 -27.47
C ASP A 160 20.36 3.92 -26.68
N SER A 161 20.01 3.24 -25.58
CA SER A 161 20.86 2.42 -24.74
C SER A 161 21.94 3.22 -24.00
N ASP A 162 21.65 4.48 -23.66
CA ASP A 162 22.54 5.36 -22.90
C ASP A 162 22.33 5.28 -21.37
N GLY A 163 21.39 4.45 -20.93
CA GLY A 163 21.03 4.19 -19.54
C GLY A 163 19.96 5.13 -19.00
N LYS A 164 19.34 5.97 -19.82
CA LYS A 164 18.33 6.93 -19.37
C LYS A 164 16.99 6.64 -20.01
N VAL A 165 15.96 7.16 -19.36
CA VAL A 165 14.59 6.99 -19.83
C VAL A 165 14.28 7.91 -21.02
N ASP A 166 13.86 7.30 -22.12
CA ASP A 166 13.47 7.96 -23.37
C ASP A 166 11.96 7.94 -23.62
N THR A 167 11.30 6.84 -23.30
CA THR A 167 9.93 6.57 -23.72
C THR A 167 9.14 5.96 -22.59
N VAL A 168 7.89 6.41 -22.44
CA VAL A 168 6.91 5.80 -21.53
C VAL A 168 5.88 5.07 -22.37
N ARG A 169 5.77 3.77 -22.16
CA ARG A 169 4.78 2.87 -22.75
C ARG A 169 3.63 2.68 -21.78
N PHE A 170 2.41 2.98 -22.21
CA PHE A 170 1.19 2.72 -21.45
C PHE A 170 0.52 1.46 -21.97
N ASN A 171 0.33 0.48 -21.09
CA ASN A 171 -0.42 -0.73 -21.36
C ASN A 171 -1.87 -0.52 -20.96
N MET A 172 -2.79 -0.88 -21.84
CA MET A 172 -4.21 -0.74 -21.63
C MET A 172 -4.82 -2.06 -21.16
N SER A 173 -5.96 -1.99 -20.47
CA SER A 173 -6.77 -3.18 -20.17
C SER A 173 -7.20 -3.90 -21.46
N GLU A 174 -7.44 -3.14 -22.52
CA GLU A 174 -7.98 -3.68 -23.75
C GLU A 174 -7.54 -2.90 -24.97
N THR A 175 -7.89 -3.42 -26.15
CA THR A 175 -7.56 -2.73 -27.40
C THR A 175 -8.41 -1.48 -27.52
N LEU A 176 -7.75 -0.35 -27.69
CA LEU A 176 -8.41 0.92 -27.96
C LEU A 176 -8.96 0.95 -29.39
N ASP A 177 -9.88 1.88 -29.64
CA ASP A 177 -10.33 2.27 -30.96
C ASP A 177 -9.66 3.57 -31.42
N ALA A 178 -9.95 3.98 -32.66
CA ALA A 178 -9.38 5.19 -33.25
C ALA A 178 -10.01 6.50 -32.75
N ALA A 179 -11.03 6.45 -31.87
CA ALA A 179 -11.64 7.61 -31.24
C ALA A 179 -10.98 7.95 -29.89
N SER A 180 -10.09 7.08 -29.40
CA SER A 180 -9.26 7.36 -28.23
C SER A 180 -8.33 8.55 -28.45
N VAL A 181 -8.12 9.31 -27.39
CA VAL A 181 -7.36 10.55 -27.31
C VAL A 181 -6.43 10.43 -26.11
N MET A 182 -5.14 10.30 -26.39
CA MET A 182 -4.08 10.36 -25.39
C MET A 182 -2.81 10.85 -26.09
N SER A 183 -2.17 11.85 -25.51
CA SER A 183 -0.97 12.48 -26.05
C SER A 183 -0.02 12.88 -24.93
N ALA A 184 1.19 13.32 -25.30
CA ALA A 184 2.16 13.84 -24.33
C ALA A 184 1.63 15.06 -23.54
N ASN A 185 0.77 15.90 -24.16
CA ASN A 185 0.15 17.05 -23.51
C ASN A 185 -0.88 16.68 -22.43
N ASP A 186 -1.40 15.45 -22.43
CA ASP A 186 -2.29 14.98 -21.39
C ASP A 186 -1.52 14.58 -20.12
N LEU A 187 -0.20 14.47 -20.17
CA LEU A 187 0.62 13.90 -19.10
C LEU A 187 1.51 14.94 -18.41
N VAL A 188 1.62 14.79 -17.10
CA VAL A 188 2.55 15.55 -16.27
C VAL A 188 3.21 14.59 -15.28
N PHE A 189 4.54 14.68 -15.14
CA PHE A 189 5.24 13.96 -14.08
C PHE A 189 4.79 14.47 -12.70
N GLY A 190 4.41 13.55 -11.82
CA GLY A 190 4.13 13.87 -10.42
C GLY A 190 5.42 13.78 -9.61
N ASN A 191 5.66 12.61 -9.00
CA ASN A 191 7.00 12.27 -8.51
C ASN A 191 7.87 11.88 -9.70
N VAL A 192 9.07 12.44 -9.77
CA VAL A 192 9.92 12.26 -10.95
C VAL A 192 10.77 10.99 -10.89
N GLY A 193 11.24 10.52 -9.73
CA GLY A 193 12.09 9.31 -9.67
C GLY A 193 13.18 9.29 -10.77
N ASP A 194 13.30 8.17 -11.49
CA ASP A 194 14.19 8.00 -12.64
C ASP A 194 13.86 8.91 -13.85
N PHE A 195 12.71 9.57 -13.87
CA PHE A 195 12.37 10.62 -14.83
C PHE A 195 12.95 11.99 -14.46
N THR A 196 13.90 12.07 -13.53
CA THR A 196 14.48 13.35 -13.11
C THR A 196 15.09 14.11 -14.29
N GLY A 197 14.54 15.30 -14.59
CA GLY A 197 14.95 16.14 -15.70
C GLY A 197 14.27 15.82 -17.04
N ALA A 198 13.50 14.74 -17.11
CA ALA A 198 12.69 14.40 -18.26
C ALA A 198 11.51 15.39 -18.43
N VAL A 199 11.10 15.58 -19.68
CA VAL A 199 9.93 16.41 -20.00
C VAL A 199 9.15 15.74 -21.12
N PHE A 200 7.83 15.63 -20.96
CA PHE A 200 6.94 15.23 -22.06
C PHE A 200 7.01 16.25 -23.20
N GLY A 201 7.08 15.75 -24.44
CA GLY A 201 7.08 16.62 -25.61
C GLY A 201 5.78 17.42 -25.71
N ALA A 202 5.82 18.58 -26.39
CA ALA A 202 4.62 19.41 -26.61
C ALA A 202 3.67 18.83 -27.68
N ASP A 203 3.74 17.53 -27.95
CA ASP A 203 2.95 16.90 -28.98
C ASP A 203 1.47 16.87 -28.58
N GLY A 204 0.65 17.58 -29.34
CA GLY A 204 -0.80 17.62 -29.19
C GLY A 204 -1.52 16.74 -30.21
N THR A 205 -0.81 15.84 -30.88
CA THR A 205 -1.43 14.79 -31.69
C THR A 205 -1.74 13.58 -30.83
N ASP A 206 -2.90 12.96 -31.09
CA ASP A 206 -3.32 11.77 -30.38
C ASP A 206 -2.46 10.58 -30.80
N GLN A 207 -1.76 10.01 -29.83
CA GLN A 207 -0.92 8.81 -29.98
C GLN A 207 -1.69 7.53 -29.65
N ALA A 208 -2.86 7.65 -29.02
CA ALA A 208 -3.81 6.56 -28.89
C ALA A 208 -4.34 6.15 -30.27
N GLY A 209 -3.91 4.99 -30.76
CA GLY A 209 -4.44 4.34 -31.94
C GLY A 209 -5.22 3.07 -31.58
N ALA A 210 -5.66 2.32 -32.59
CA ALA A 210 -6.31 1.02 -32.37
C ALA A 210 -5.29 -0.04 -31.89
N SER A 211 -4.90 0.06 -30.62
CA SER A 211 -3.78 -0.64 -29.99
C SER A 211 -4.10 -0.86 -28.51
N GLY A 212 -3.60 -1.95 -27.93
CA GLY A 212 -3.60 -2.14 -26.47
C GLY A 212 -2.42 -1.43 -25.77
N VAL A 213 -1.61 -0.70 -26.53
CA VAL A 213 -0.37 -0.06 -26.07
C VAL A 213 -0.25 1.32 -26.69
N VAL A 214 0.18 2.31 -25.91
CA VAL A 214 0.47 3.68 -26.34
C VAL A 214 1.87 4.07 -25.90
N ASP A 215 2.78 4.30 -26.86
CA ASP A 215 4.15 4.76 -26.59
C ASP A 215 4.22 6.29 -26.70
N ILE A 216 4.74 6.94 -25.66
CA ILE A 216 4.96 8.39 -25.61
C ILE A 216 6.46 8.63 -25.41
N THR A 217 7.12 9.04 -26.48
CA THR A 217 8.52 9.48 -26.44
C THR A 217 8.61 10.83 -25.73
N LEU A 218 9.59 10.95 -24.84
CA LEU A 218 9.85 12.17 -24.10
C LEU A 218 10.42 13.25 -25.03
N GLY A 219 10.03 14.51 -24.78
CA GLY A 219 10.59 15.66 -25.50
C GLY A 219 12.00 16.02 -25.01
N THR A 220 12.33 15.60 -23.80
CA THR A 220 13.67 15.61 -23.23
C THR A 220 13.78 14.36 -22.38
N GLU A 221 14.78 13.52 -22.66
CA GLU A 221 15.12 12.32 -21.88
C GLU A 221 15.40 12.67 -20.41
N ALA A 222 15.42 11.65 -19.55
CA ALA A 222 15.88 11.82 -18.17
C ALA A 222 17.33 12.33 -18.13
N THR A 223 17.71 13.02 -17.05
CA THR A 223 19.11 13.47 -16.84
C THR A 223 19.90 12.52 -15.94
N VAL A 224 19.21 11.57 -15.32
CA VAL A 224 19.75 10.56 -14.43
C VAL A 224 19.73 9.21 -15.14
N VAL A 225 20.70 8.36 -14.82
CA VAL A 225 20.68 6.96 -15.24
C VAL A 225 19.57 6.25 -14.46
N ASP A 226 18.83 5.40 -15.16
CA ASP A 226 17.77 4.57 -14.61
C ASP A 226 18.31 3.59 -13.57
N THR A 227 17.59 3.40 -12.46
CA THR A 227 18.03 2.56 -11.33
C THR A 227 16.97 1.60 -10.81
N VAL A 228 15.88 1.38 -11.57
CA VAL A 228 14.66 0.66 -11.13
C VAL A 228 13.97 1.40 -9.98
N ASP A 229 14.25 2.69 -9.77
CA ASP A 229 13.48 3.53 -8.85
C ASP A 229 12.08 3.79 -9.42
N ASN A 230 11.22 2.83 -9.16
CA ASN A 230 9.81 2.82 -9.48
C ASN A 230 8.97 3.77 -8.59
N SER A 231 9.59 4.72 -7.87
CA SER A 231 8.87 5.74 -7.11
C SER A 231 8.26 6.85 -8.00
N GLY A 232 8.67 6.93 -9.27
CA GLY A 232 8.13 7.87 -10.26
C GLY A 232 6.64 7.64 -10.55
N ASN A 233 5.87 8.70 -10.78
CA ASN A 233 4.47 8.58 -11.19
C ASN A 233 4.02 9.69 -12.15
N PHE A 234 2.83 9.49 -12.73
CA PHE A 234 2.22 10.43 -13.66
C PHE A 234 0.86 10.91 -13.17
N ALA A 235 0.55 12.16 -13.50
CA ALA A 235 -0.79 12.71 -13.45
C ALA A 235 -1.33 12.90 -14.87
N ILE A 236 -2.59 12.53 -15.08
CA ILE A 236 -3.31 12.80 -16.34
C ILE A 236 -4.11 14.09 -16.19
N THR A 237 -4.04 14.95 -17.20
CA THR A 237 -4.65 16.27 -17.24
C THR A 237 -5.72 16.37 -18.34
N THR A 238 -6.45 17.49 -18.37
CA THR A 238 -7.52 17.74 -19.35
C THR A 238 -7.03 18.48 -20.60
N GLN A 239 -5.72 18.71 -20.76
CA GLN A 239 -5.22 19.71 -21.71
C GLN A 239 -5.48 19.36 -23.18
N ASN A 240 -5.61 18.08 -23.54
CA ASN A 240 -5.96 17.64 -24.89
C ASN A 240 -7.25 16.80 -24.95
N GLY A 241 -8.10 16.87 -23.91
CA GLY A 241 -9.40 16.18 -23.92
C GLY A 241 -9.29 14.66 -23.84
N PHE A 242 -8.30 14.16 -23.08
CA PHE A 242 -8.07 12.75 -22.77
C PHE A 242 -9.34 11.89 -22.73
N SER A 243 -9.34 10.81 -23.51
CA SER A 243 -10.40 9.81 -23.50
C SER A 243 -9.90 8.47 -24.02
N LEU A 244 -10.17 7.37 -23.33
CA LEU A 244 -9.85 6.02 -23.81
C LEU A 244 -11.15 5.33 -24.20
N SER A 245 -11.25 4.79 -25.42
CA SER A 245 -12.46 4.13 -25.91
C SER A 245 -12.14 2.87 -26.69
N ASP A 246 -12.99 1.86 -26.57
CA ASP A 246 -13.00 0.64 -27.40
C ASP A 246 -14.03 0.72 -28.55
N GLY A 247 -14.70 1.86 -28.69
CA GLY A 247 -15.77 2.13 -29.66
C GLY A 247 -17.19 1.87 -29.18
N THR A 248 -17.35 1.19 -28.04
CA THR A 248 -18.62 1.01 -27.34
C THR A 248 -18.67 1.70 -25.99
N ASN A 249 -17.57 1.67 -25.25
CA ASN A 249 -17.40 2.28 -23.93
C ASN A 249 -16.27 3.31 -23.99
N THR A 250 -16.38 4.36 -23.18
CA THR A 250 -15.41 5.46 -23.16
C THR A 250 -15.11 5.89 -21.74
N ASN A 251 -13.84 5.87 -21.38
CA ASN A 251 -13.31 6.34 -20.13
C ASN A 251 -12.76 7.77 -20.29
N THR A 252 -13.24 8.67 -19.44
CA THR A 252 -12.79 10.07 -19.36
C THR A 252 -12.39 10.46 -17.93
N THR A 253 -12.33 9.48 -17.03
CA THR A 253 -12.06 9.68 -15.61
C THR A 253 -10.56 9.74 -15.38
N LEU A 254 -10.04 10.88 -14.92
CA LEU A 254 -8.59 11.10 -14.79
C LEU A 254 -7.96 10.41 -13.58
N GLY A 255 -8.69 10.30 -12.46
CA GLY A 255 -8.11 9.94 -11.16
C GLY A 255 -7.87 8.44 -10.92
N THR A 256 -8.58 7.56 -11.62
CA THR A 256 -8.33 6.11 -11.51
C THR A 256 -7.15 5.65 -12.36
N GLN A 257 -6.87 6.37 -13.46
CA GLN A 257 -5.78 6.06 -14.39
C GLN A 257 -4.39 6.34 -13.81
N THR A 258 -4.30 7.21 -12.81
CA THR A 258 -3.03 7.56 -12.14
C THR A 258 -2.57 6.49 -11.13
N GLN A 259 -3.31 5.38 -10.99
CA GLN A 259 -2.98 4.26 -10.09
C GLN A 259 -2.33 3.07 -10.82
N ALA A 260 -2.07 3.19 -12.12
CA ALA A 260 -1.39 2.16 -12.90
C ALA A 260 -0.01 1.86 -12.31
N THR A 261 0.37 0.58 -12.30
CA THR A 261 1.67 0.16 -11.79
C THR A 261 2.79 0.58 -12.73
N THR A 262 3.88 1.06 -12.13
CA THR A 262 5.17 1.31 -12.77
C THR A 262 5.87 -0.02 -13.02
N LEU A 263 6.28 -0.28 -14.26
CA LEU A 263 7.16 -1.37 -14.63
C LEU A 263 8.45 -0.78 -15.22
N ASP A 264 9.55 -1.45 -14.93
CA ASP A 264 10.82 -1.16 -15.53
C ASP A 264 10.98 -1.98 -16.83
N GLY A 265 11.20 -1.29 -17.94
CA GLY A 265 11.51 -1.86 -19.25
C GLY A 265 12.75 -1.25 -19.88
N ALA A 266 13.54 -0.49 -19.11
CA ALA A 266 14.80 0.03 -19.57
C ALA A 266 15.90 -1.02 -19.32
N ALA A 267 16.99 -0.89 -20.05
CA ALA A 267 18.03 -1.90 -20.07
C ALA A 267 19.12 -1.55 -19.05
N PRO A 268 19.68 -2.54 -18.32
CA PRO A 268 20.74 -2.26 -17.36
C PRO A 268 22.00 -1.78 -18.07
N VAL A 269 22.63 -0.73 -17.55
CA VAL A 269 23.91 -0.23 -18.06
C VAL A 269 25.03 -0.35 -17.04
N LEU A 270 26.26 -0.46 -17.52
CA LEU A 270 27.45 -0.39 -16.69
C LEU A 270 27.75 1.08 -16.35
N ILE A 271 27.72 1.41 -15.06
CA ILE A 271 27.98 2.76 -14.53
C ILE A 271 29.46 2.96 -14.18
N SER A 272 30.13 1.93 -13.67
CA SER A 272 31.56 2.01 -13.38
C SER A 272 32.27 0.66 -13.48
N SER A 273 33.57 0.72 -13.79
CA SER A 273 34.48 -0.41 -13.68
C SER A 273 35.72 0.00 -12.89
N SER A 274 36.23 -0.90 -12.07
CA SER A 274 37.53 -0.77 -11.42
C SER A 274 38.30 -2.09 -11.61
N PRO A 275 39.44 -2.11 -12.32
CA PRO A 275 40.09 -0.97 -12.98
C PRO A 275 39.24 -0.29 -14.06
N GLU A 276 39.50 1.01 -14.30
CA GLU A 276 38.86 1.78 -15.37
C GLU A 276 39.50 1.44 -16.73
N ASP A 277 38.83 1.84 -17.82
CA ASP A 277 39.42 1.71 -19.15
C ASP A 277 40.71 2.54 -19.28
N ALA A 278 41.70 1.96 -19.93
CA ALA A 278 43.05 2.51 -20.11
C ALA A 278 43.88 2.72 -18.83
N ASP A 279 43.44 2.19 -17.68
CA ASP A 279 44.25 2.19 -16.47
C ASP A 279 45.59 1.47 -16.70
N VAL A 280 46.66 2.02 -16.11
CA VAL A 280 48.01 1.45 -16.21
C VAL A 280 48.60 1.21 -14.83
N SER A 281 49.55 0.28 -14.77
CA SER A 281 50.24 -0.08 -13.52
C SER A 281 49.32 -0.72 -12.47
N VAL A 282 48.25 -1.38 -12.92
CA VAL A 282 47.35 -2.18 -12.08
C VAL A 282 48.13 -3.32 -11.41
N ILE A 283 47.86 -3.59 -10.13
CA ILE A 283 48.56 -4.64 -9.39
C ILE A 283 48.17 -6.03 -9.91
N THR A 284 49.09 -7.00 -9.81
CA THR A 284 48.89 -8.35 -10.35
C THR A 284 47.79 -9.14 -9.63
N THR A 285 47.24 -8.67 -8.53
CA THR A 285 46.16 -9.33 -7.77
C THR A 285 44.90 -8.47 -7.71
N ALA A 286 44.76 -7.50 -8.62
CA ALA A 286 43.57 -6.65 -8.63
C ALA A 286 42.34 -7.47 -8.99
N ASP A 287 41.29 -7.30 -8.19
CA ASP A 287 39.93 -7.68 -8.55
C ASP A 287 39.42 -6.76 -9.66
N VAL A 288 38.45 -7.24 -10.45
CA VAL A 288 37.66 -6.42 -11.36
C VAL A 288 36.28 -6.24 -10.74
N VAL A 289 35.93 -5.01 -10.39
CA VAL A 289 34.64 -4.63 -9.80
C VAL A 289 33.84 -3.87 -10.85
N LEU A 290 32.60 -4.30 -11.09
CA LEU A 290 31.69 -3.70 -12.05
C LEU A 290 30.42 -3.28 -11.31
N THR A 291 29.98 -2.03 -11.53
CA THR A 291 28.73 -1.51 -10.97
C THR A 291 27.74 -1.30 -12.10
N PHE A 292 26.60 -1.95 -12.00
CA PHE A 292 25.45 -1.78 -12.89
C PHE A 292 24.49 -0.74 -12.34
N SER A 293 23.63 -0.24 -13.21
CA SER A 293 22.63 0.76 -12.86
C SER A 293 21.54 0.24 -11.93
N GLU A 294 21.35 -1.08 -11.90
CA GLU A 294 20.22 -1.72 -11.25
C GLU A 294 20.47 -3.18 -10.87
N PRO A 295 19.58 -3.81 -10.07
CA PRO A 295 19.68 -5.21 -9.71
C PRO A 295 19.67 -6.14 -10.93
N MET A 296 20.72 -6.95 -11.04
CA MET A 296 20.92 -7.85 -12.16
C MET A 296 20.32 -9.24 -11.89
N ASN A 297 19.80 -9.92 -12.92
CA ASN A 297 19.61 -11.35 -12.86
C ASN A 297 20.96 -12.05 -12.97
N THR A 298 21.60 -12.27 -11.83
CA THR A 298 22.98 -12.76 -11.69
C THR A 298 23.28 -14.06 -12.46
N GLY A 299 22.26 -14.87 -12.75
CA GLY A 299 22.39 -16.09 -13.53
C GLY A 299 22.62 -15.89 -15.03
N THR A 300 22.36 -14.68 -15.55
CA THR A 300 22.51 -14.32 -16.97
C THR A 300 23.83 -13.61 -17.27
N PHE A 301 24.53 -13.13 -16.23
CA PHE A 301 25.77 -12.40 -16.40
C PHE A 301 26.87 -13.28 -16.99
N ALA A 302 27.37 -12.86 -18.14
CA ALA A 302 28.50 -13.47 -18.81
C ALA A 302 29.42 -12.41 -19.42
N TYR A 303 30.71 -12.74 -19.42
CA TYR A 303 31.75 -11.91 -20.00
C TYR A 303 32.76 -12.78 -20.75
N SER A 304 33.55 -12.15 -21.61
CA SER A 304 34.75 -12.75 -22.18
C SER A 304 36.00 -12.01 -21.72
N CYS A 305 37.03 -12.79 -21.46
CA CYS A 305 38.37 -12.42 -21.00
C CYS A 305 39.34 -13.46 -21.63
N CYS A 306 40.67 -13.35 -21.63
CA CYS A 306 41.59 -12.20 -21.66
C CYS A 306 42.87 -12.69 -22.38
N GLY A 307 43.97 -11.93 -22.33
CA GLY A 307 45.26 -12.24 -22.95
C GLY A 307 45.90 -13.57 -22.52
N ALA A 308 47.22 -13.72 -22.68
CA ALA A 308 47.94 -14.95 -22.32
C ALA A 308 47.85 -15.39 -20.83
N GLY A 309 47.28 -14.57 -19.94
CA GLY A 309 46.96 -14.87 -18.53
C GLY A 309 45.65 -15.65 -18.28
N THR A 310 45.51 -16.21 -17.07
CA THR A 310 44.34 -16.97 -16.62
C THR A 310 43.11 -16.09 -16.52
N ASP A 311 41.98 -16.58 -17.02
CA ASP A 311 40.63 -16.06 -16.77
C ASP A 311 40.50 -15.72 -15.27
N PRO A 312 39.98 -14.52 -14.90
CA PRO A 312 39.70 -14.22 -13.50
C PRO A 312 38.73 -15.24 -12.86
N GLY A 313 38.07 -16.07 -13.66
CA GLY A 313 37.01 -17.00 -13.29
C GLY A 313 37.14 -17.76 -11.96
N GLN A 314 36.22 -17.44 -11.05
CA GLN A 314 35.16 -18.35 -10.58
C GLN A 314 33.86 -17.53 -10.48
N THR A 315 32.76 -18.16 -10.00
CA THR A 315 31.42 -17.57 -9.81
C THR A 315 31.49 -16.10 -9.43
N PRO A 316 30.97 -15.18 -10.27
CA PRO A 316 30.95 -13.76 -9.98
C PRO A 316 30.31 -13.52 -8.61
N ALA A 317 30.99 -12.75 -7.76
CA ALA A 317 30.50 -12.44 -6.41
C ALA A 317 29.67 -11.16 -6.47
N TRP A 318 28.37 -11.28 -6.23
CA TRP A 318 27.42 -10.17 -6.25
C TRP A 318 27.18 -9.60 -4.86
N THR A 319 26.89 -8.30 -4.79
CA THR A 319 26.30 -7.66 -3.61
C THR A 319 24.90 -8.21 -3.32
N VAL A 320 24.36 -7.94 -2.13
CA VAL A 320 23.00 -8.38 -1.75
C VAL A 320 21.89 -7.78 -2.62
N SER A 321 22.13 -6.63 -3.24
CA SER A 321 21.25 -5.98 -4.21
C SER A 321 21.47 -6.43 -5.66
N ASP A 322 22.44 -7.31 -5.92
CA ASP A 322 22.79 -7.75 -7.26
C ASP A 322 23.17 -6.62 -8.25
N THR A 323 23.59 -5.44 -7.77
CA THR A 323 24.02 -4.30 -8.61
C THR A 323 25.53 -4.25 -8.86
N VAL A 324 26.34 -4.83 -7.98
CA VAL A 324 27.80 -4.82 -8.08
C VAL A 324 28.32 -6.24 -8.13
N VAL A 325 29.19 -6.52 -9.11
CA VAL A 325 29.85 -7.80 -9.26
C VAL A 325 31.37 -7.66 -9.13
N THR A 326 31.97 -8.54 -8.34
CA THR A 326 33.41 -8.66 -8.18
C THR A 326 33.91 -9.94 -8.84
N LEU A 327 34.90 -9.79 -9.72
CA LEU A 327 35.63 -10.87 -10.38
C LEU A 327 37.04 -10.92 -9.81
N SER A 328 37.33 -11.97 -9.04
CA SER A 328 38.61 -12.13 -8.35
C SER A 328 39.48 -13.16 -9.04
N PRO A 329 40.70 -12.81 -9.50
CA PRO A 329 41.52 -13.74 -10.25
C PRO A 329 42.06 -14.90 -9.39
N ASP A 330 41.88 -16.13 -9.87
CA ASP A 330 42.37 -17.37 -9.24
C ASP A 330 43.91 -17.44 -9.12
N ALA A 331 44.63 -16.66 -9.93
CA ALA A 331 46.08 -16.51 -9.88
C ALA A 331 46.48 -15.09 -10.28
N PRO A 332 47.65 -14.58 -9.81
CA PRO A 332 48.09 -13.26 -10.19
C PRO A 332 48.24 -13.09 -11.70
N TRP A 333 47.76 -11.96 -12.22
CA TRP A 333 47.90 -11.55 -13.62
C TRP A 333 49.37 -11.48 -14.05
N LEU A 334 49.65 -11.74 -15.33
CA LEU A 334 51.01 -11.57 -15.85
C LEU A 334 51.35 -10.09 -15.97
N SER A 335 52.58 -9.75 -15.61
CA SER A 335 53.07 -8.37 -15.69
C SER A 335 53.19 -7.88 -17.13
N SER A 336 52.95 -6.58 -17.36
CA SER A 336 52.98 -5.95 -18.70
C SER A 336 51.99 -6.55 -19.70
N GLU A 337 50.90 -7.13 -19.20
CA GLU A 337 49.81 -7.64 -20.00
C GLU A 337 48.65 -6.64 -20.03
N ASP A 338 48.04 -6.50 -21.20
CA ASP A 338 46.77 -5.80 -21.36
C ASP A 338 45.63 -6.80 -21.13
N ILE A 339 44.78 -6.50 -20.17
CA ILE A 339 43.60 -7.30 -19.83
C ILE A 339 42.39 -6.59 -20.39
N THR A 340 41.70 -7.25 -21.33
CA THR A 340 40.45 -6.76 -21.92
C THR A 340 39.28 -7.58 -21.39
N ILE A 341 38.29 -6.90 -20.84
CA ILE A 341 37.02 -7.50 -20.40
C ILE A 341 35.93 -7.02 -21.36
N THR A 342 35.12 -7.97 -21.83
CA THR A 342 33.91 -7.68 -22.62
C THR A 342 32.71 -8.30 -21.95
N ILE A 343 31.79 -7.49 -21.43
CA ILE A 343 30.48 -7.97 -20.96
C ILE A 343 29.68 -8.38 -22.19
N THR A 344 29.19 -9.62 -22.21
CA THR A 344 28.48 -10.20 -23.36
C THR A 344 26.98 -10.32 -23.12
N THR A 345 26.58 -10.63 -21.88
CA THR A 345 25.18 -10.69 -21.45
C THR A 345 25.11 -10.29 -19.99
N ALA A 346 24.06 -9.58 -19.59
CA ALA A 346 23.80 -9.14 -18.23
C ALA A 346 22.35 -8.65 -18.22
N ASP A 347 21.40 -9.56 -18.09
CA ASP A 347 19.98 -9.20 -18.04
C ASP A 347 19.65 -8.78 -16.60
N ASP A 348 18.75 -7.81 -16.45
CA ASP A 348 18.24 -7.38 -15.15
C ASP A 348 17.24 -8.40 -14.58
N VAL A 349 16.66 -8.09 -13.41
CA VAL A 349 15.59 -8.90 -12.79
C VAL A 349 14.28 -8.94 -13.59
N ASN A 350 14.04 -7.96 -14.47
CA ASN A 350 12.87 -7.85 -15.34
C ASN A 350 13.07 -8.50 -16.72
N VAL A 351 14.25 -9.09 -16.95
CA VAL A 351 14.68 -9.76 -18.19
C VAL A 351 14.91 -8.78 -19.35
N ASN A 352 15.20 -7.51 -19.04
CA ASN A 352 15.73 -6.54 -19.99
C ASN A 352 17.21 -6.84 -20.22
N GLY A 353 17.62 -6.94 -21.49
CA GLY A 353 18.99 -7.31 -21.85
C GLY A 353 19.95 -6.14 -21.70
N PHE A 354 21.22 -6.41 -21.37
CA PHE A 354 22.27 -5.40 -21.16
C PHE A 354 22.30 -4.26 -22.20
N GLY A 355 22.05 -3.04 -21.73
CA GLY A 355 21.99 -1.81 -22.53
C GLY A 355 23.36 -1.29 -22.95
N GLY A 356 24.43 -1.69 -22.24
CA GLY A 356 25.79 -1.26 -22.56
C GLY A 356 26.38 -0.41 -21.45
N VAL A 357 26.86 0.79 -21.76
CA VAL A 357 27.64 1.58 -20.81
C VAL A 357 27.20 3.04 -20.82
N VAL A 358 27.27 3.68 -19.65
CA VAL A 358 27.00 5.12 -19.56
C VAL A 358 28.03 5.94 -20.33
N ALA A 359 27.68 7.19 -20.67
CA ALA A 359 28.55 8.08 -21.43
C ALA A 359 29.95 8.23 -20.76
N GLY A 360 31.01 7.96 -21.54
CA GLY A 360 32.41 8.07 -21.08
C GLY A 360 33.03 6.74 -20.62
N MET A 361 32.23 5.69 -20.51
CA MET A 361 32.69 4.32 -20.25
C MET A 361 32.86 3.54 -21.55
N ASN A 362 33.51 2.37 -21.46
CA ASN A 362 33.73 1.48 -22.60
C ASN A 362 33.37 0.02 -22.25
N ASN A 363 32.70 -0.65 -23.18
CA ASN A 363 32.60 -2.11 -23.23
C ASN A 363 32.87 -2.56 -24.67
N PRO A 364 33.98 -3.26 -24.96
CA PRO A 364 34.99 -3.73 -24.02
C PRO A 364 35.86 -2.62 -23.41
N PHE A 365 36.36 -2.84 -22.20
CA PHE A 365 37.40 -1.99 -21.58
C PHE A 365 38.70 -2.77 -21.40
N THR A 366 39.83 -2.06 -21.39
CA THR A 366 41.17 -2.65 -21.31
C THR A 366 42.04 -1.91 -20.31
N PHE A 367 42.70 -2.62 -19.40
CA PHE A 367 43.69 -2.06 -18.47
C PHE A 367 45.02 -2.83 -18.54
N THR A 368 46.12 -2.17 -18.17
CA THR A 368 47.48 -2.72 -18.26
C THR A 368 48.05 -3.04 -16.88
N ILE A 369 48.42 -4.31 -16.68
CA ILE A 369 49.09 -4.77 -15.46
C ILE A 369 50.51 -4.21 -15.37
N ALA A 370 50.91 -3.79 -14.17
CA ALA A 370 52.23 -3.26 -13.88
C ALA A 370 53.36 -4.15 -14.43
N ALA A 371 54.39 -3.51 -14.98
CA ALA A 371 55.56 -4.22 -15.46
C ALA A 371 56.34 -4.90 -14.32
N ALA A 372 56.89 -6.08 -14.58
CA ALA A 372 57.76 -6.75 -13.63
C ALA A 372 59.02 -5.89 -13.42
N GLN A 373 59.26 -5.43 -12.19
CA GLN A 373 60.49 -4.72 -11.89
C GLN A 373 61.70 -5.65 -12.09
N SER A 374 62.71 -5.17 -12.79
CA SER A 374 63.98 -5.88 -12.96
C SER A 374 64.75 -5.89 -11.62
N GLY A 375 64.68 -7.01 -10.88
CA GLY A 375 65.66 -7.35 -9.85
C GLY A 375 65.45 -6.89 -8.40
N GLY A 376 64.21 -6.65 -7.94
CA GLY A 376 63.91 -6.37 -6.53
C GLY A 376 62.65 -7.09 -6.04
N THR A 377 62.51 -7.28 -4.72
CA THR A 377 61.27 -7.76 -4.08
C THR A 377 60.05 -6.99 -4.62
N PRO A 378 58.94 -7.67 -4.98
CA PRO A 378 57.75 -7.00 -5.49
C PRO A 378 57.30 -5.97 -4.44
N THR A 379 57.50 -4.70 -4.76
CA THR A 379 56.79 -3.63 -4.06
C THR A 379 55.45 -3.49 -4.78
N PRO A 380 54.31 -3.50 -4.07
CA PRO A 380 53.03 -3.18 -4.68
C PRO A 380 53.18 -1.90 -5.49
N GLY A 381 52.78 -1.92 -6.77
CA GLY A 381 52.84 -0.74 -7.61
C GLY A 381 52.12 0.41 -6.93
N THR A 382 52.68 1.62 -7.02
CA THR A 382 52.03 2.85 -6.52
C THR A 382 50.97 3.38 -7.49
N GLY A 383 50.46 2.54 -8.39
CA GLY A 383 49.24 2.83 -9.15
C GLY A 383 48.04 2.84 -8.20
N PRO A 384 46.89 3.41 -8.59
CA PRO A 384 45.72 3.38 -7.74
C PRO A 384 45.43 1.92 -7.35
N ALA A 385 45.43 1.64 -6.04
CA ALA A 385 44.69 0.50 -5.56
C ALA A 385 43.24 0.77 -5.96
N ALA A 386 42.56 -0.22 -6.54
CA ALA A 386 41.13 -0.16 -6.84
C ALA A 386 40.41 0.54 -5.68
N VAL A 387 39.70 1.63 -5.96
CA VAL A 387 38.81 2.21 -4.97
C VAL A 387 37.69 1.21 -4.81
N VAL A 388 37.75 0.42 -3.74
CA VAL A 388 36.70 -0.53 -3.41
C VAL A 388 35.55 0.27 -2.83
N THR A 389 34.53 0.49 -3.65
CA THR A 389 33.25 0.97 -3.16
C THR A 389 32.67 -0.11 -2.24
N SER A 390 32.41 0.26 -0.99
CA SER A 390 31.90 -0.62 0.05
C SER A 390 30.86 0.13 0.87
N ALA A 391 29.81 -0.58 1.26
CA ALA A 391 28.94 -0.23 2.38
C ALA A 391 28.84 -1.46 3.27
N THR A 392 28.84 -1.25 4.58
CA THR A 392 28.69 -2.33 5.55
C THR A 392 27.88 -1.82 6.72
N LEU A 393 26.75 -2.48 6.98
CA LEU A 393 25.92 -2.25 8.14
C LEU A 393 26.52 -2.95 9.36
N MET A 394 26.75 -2.21 10.43
CA MET A 394 27.36 -2.71 11.66
C MET A 394 26.34 -2.98 12.77
N SER A 395 25.28 -2.16 12.88
CA SER A 395 24.20 -2.34 13.87
C SER A 395 22.92 -1.62 13.41
N PRO A 396 21.73 -2.19 13.64
CA PRO A 396 21.45 -3.58 14.02
C PRO A 396 21.91 -4.57 12.94
N ASN A 397 22.53 -5.69 13.35
CA ASN A 397 23.08 -6.68 12.43
C ASN A 397 22.56 -8.11 12.68
N GLY A 398 21.71 -8.29 13.69
CA GLY A 398 20.88 -9.47 13.90
C GLY A 398 20.92 -10.03 15.31
N GLY A 399 19.77 -10.52 15.77
CA GLY A 399 19.57 -11.08 17.12
C GLY A 399 19.26 -10.05 18.20
N GLU A 400 19.28 -8.76 17.89
CA GLU A 400 18.87 -7.70 18.82
C GLU A 400 17.37 -7.77 19.11
N ILE A 401 17.00 -7.35 20.33
CA ILE A 401 15.62 -7.11 20.72
C ILE A 401 15.52 -5.62 20.99
N LEU A 402 14.92 -4.91 20.05
CA LEU A 402 14.67 -3.48 20.13
C LEU A 402 13.32 -3.24 20.80
N GLN A 403 13.24 -2.12 21.52
CA GLN A 403 12.01 -1.71 22.18
C GLN A 403 11.35 -0.60 21.35
N GLY A 404 10.05 -0.72 21.09
CA GLY A 404 9.28 0.33 20.42
C GLY A 404 9.34 1.65 21.18
N ASN A 405 9.35 2.77 20.45
CA ASN A 405 9.59 4.14 20.93
C ASN A 405 10.94 4.40 21.60
N SER A 406 11.84 3.41 21.70
CA SER A 406 13.21 3.66 22.14
C SER A 406 14.05 4.27 21.01
N VAL A 407 15.13 4.98 21.37
CA VAL A 407 16.13 5.42 20.39
C VAL A 407 17.23 4.37 20.29
N HIS A 408 17.50 3.90 19.09
CA HIS A 408 18.58 2.99 18.76
C HIS A 408 19.54 3.63 17.75
N GLU A 409 20.84 3.42 17.94
CA GLU A 409 21.85 3.93 17.01
C GLU A 409 22.06 2.92 15.88
N ILE A 410 21.77 3.34 14.65
CA ILE A 410 22.14 2.61 13.44
C ILE A 410 23.57 3.00 13.10
N THR A 411 24.45 2.03 12.82
CA THR A 411 25.86 2.29 12.49
C THR A 411 26.28 1.55 11.24
N TRP A 412 27.12 2.20 10.44
CA TRP A 412 27.63 1.67 9.17
C TRP A 412 29.05 2.16 8.88
N SER A 413 29.69 1.55 7.89
CA SER A 413 30.93 2.01 7.28
C SER A 413 30.73 2.01 5.78
N ALA A 414 30.88 3.16 5.12
CA ALA A 414 30.82 3.24 3.67
C ALA A 414 31.95 4.09 3.11
N SER A 415 32.49 3.68 1.97
CA SER A 415 33.55 4.39 1.23
C SER A 415 33.48 4.03 -0.24
N GLY A 416 33.76 4.97 -1.13
CA GLY A 416 33.80 4.70 -2.57
C GLY A 416 33.89 5.99 -3.36
N ASP A 417 34.23 5.88 -4.64
CA ASP A 417 34.12 7.00 -5.56
C ASP A 417 32.64 7.23 -5.91
N ASN A 418 32.26 8.48 -6.18
CA ASN A 418 30.89 8.93 -6.46
C ASN A 418 29.87 8.77 -5.31
N LEU A 419 30.26 8.23 -4.15
CA LEU A 419 29.43 8.20 -2.94
C LEU A 419 29.20 9.63 -2.43
N SER A 420 27.94 10.03 -2.36
CA SER A 420 27.49 11.34 -1.88
C SER A 420 26.91 11.23 -0.47
N THR A 421 25.84 10.46 -0.31
CA THR A 421 25.03 10.37 0.92
C THR A 421 24.70 8.91 1.26
N ILE A 422 23.98 8.71 2.37
CA ILE A 422 23.48 7.44 2.86
C ILE A 422 21.96 7.51 2.95
N SER A 423 21.29 6.44 2.58
CA SER A 423 19.86 6.23 2.84
C SER A 423 19.70 5.02 3.76
N LEU A 424 18.88 5.16 4.79
CA LEU A 424 18.64 4.12 5.78
C LEU A 424 17.20 3.64 5.66
N HIS A 425 17.03 2.33 5.66
CA HIS A 425 15.72 1.70 5.54
C HIS A 425 15.54 0.60 6.58
N TYR A 426 14.29 0.35 6.99
CA TYR A 426 13.93 -0.79 7.83
C TYR A 426 12.84 -1.63 7.19
N SER A 427 12.85 -2.92 7.47
CA SER A 427 11.88 -3.88 6.97
C SER A 427 11.24 -4.62 8.13
N THR A 428 9.95 -4.91 8.02
CA THR A 428 9.20 -5.74 8.96
C THR A 428 8.98 -7.17 8.44
N ASP A 429 9.28 -7.44 7.17
CA ASP A 429 8.92 -8.66 6.45
C ASP A 429 10.12 -9.52 5.97
N ASN A 430 11.24 -9.40 6.71
CA ASN A 430 12.51 -10.07 6.44
C ASN A 430 13.21 -9.60 5.15
N GLY A 431 13.11 -8.30 4.85
CA GLY A 431 13.81 -7.65 3.75
C GLY A 431 13.15 -7.86 2.38
N ARG A 432 11.84 -8.18 2.33
CA ARG A 432 11.10 -8.21 1.05
C ARG A 432 10.64 -6.81 0.66
N THR A 433 10.22 -6.03 1.64
CA THR A 433 9.87 -4.62 1.49
C THR A 433 10.58 -3.80 2.57
N TYR A 434 10.86 -2.55 2.26
CA TYR A 434 11.60 -1.63 3.11
C TYR A 434 10.89 -0.28 3.20
N GLU A 435 10.82 0.26 4.40
CA GLU A 435 10.34 1.60 4.73
C GLU A 435 11.54 2.52 4.99
N LEU A 436 11.43 3.78 4.58
CA LEU A 436 12.47 4.78 4.72
C LEU A 436 12.60 5.24 6.18
N ILE A 437 13.81 5.18 6.74
CA ILE A 437 14.17 5.77 8.04
C ILE A 437 14.70 7.19 7.84
N ALA A 438 15.67 7.33 6.93
CA ALA A 438 16.35 8.59 6.66
C ALA A 438 16.87 8.60 5.22
N LEU A 439 16.78 9.75 4.57
CA LEU A 439 17.26 10.01 3.22
C LEU A 439 18.35 11.09 3.29
N ASP A 440 19.32 11.04 2.37
CA ASP A 440 20.39 12.03 2.26
C ASP A 440 21.21 12.22 3.54
N GLU A 441 21.36 11.16 4.33
CA GLU A 441 22.16 11.19 5.55
C GLU A 441 23.65 11.38 5.20
N PRO A 442 24.39 12.24 5.92
CA PRO A 442 25.83 12.33 5.79
C PRO A 442 26.47 10.96 6.04
N ASN A 443 27.49 10.60 5.26
CA ASN A 443 28.28 9.40 5.51
C ASN A 443 29.26 9.61 6.67
N ASP A 444 28.74 9.77 7.90
CA ASP A 444 29.50 9.95 9.14
C ASP A 444 29.52 8.70 10.04
N GLY A 445 28.77 7.66 9.66
CA GLY A 445 28.82 6.30 10.21
C GLY A 445 27.79 6.00 11.30
N SER A 446 26.90 6.93 11.66
CA SER A 446 25.88 6.70 12.70
C SER A 446 24.61 7.54 12.53
N TYR A 447 23.45 6.98 12.85
CA TYR A 447 22.17 7.67 12.86
C TYR A 447 21.32 7.28 14.08
N SER A 448 20.71 8.25 14.75
CA SER A 448 19.81 8.01 15.89
C SER A 448 18.38 7.74 15.42
N TRP A 449 17.99 6.47 15.40
CA TRP A 449 16.69 6.01 14.95
C TRP A 449 15.71 5.83 16.11
N THR A 450 14.53 6.46 16.04
CA THR A 450 13.41 6.13 16.92
C THR A 450 12.70 4.89 16.40
N VAL A 451 12.83 3.79 17.14
CA VAL A 451 12.25 2.49 16.76
C VAL A 451 10.72 2.59 16.77
N PRO A 452 10.02 2.24 15.67
CA PRO A 452 8.56 2.22 15.61
C PRO A 452 7.93 1.36 16.72
N ASN A 453 6.79 1.80 17.24
CA ASN A 453 6.09 1.07 18.30
C ASN A 453 5.17 -0.03 17.76
N GLU A 454 5.77 -1.10 17.26
CA GLU A 454 5.08 -2.25 16.70
C GLU A 454 5.78 -3.56 17.10
N THR A 455 5.11 -4.69 16.88
CA THR A 455 5.70 -6.01 17.17
C THR A 455 6.25 -6.60 15.88
N VAL A 456 7.56 -6.77 15.81
CA VAL A 456 8.26 -7.31 14.64
C VAL A 456 9.17 -8.44 15.08
N VAL A 457 9.16 -9.57 14.37
CA VAL A 457 10.05 -10.72 14.67
C VAL A 457 11.10 -10.97 13.59
N THR A 458 10.97 -10.28 12.46
CA THR A 458 11.76 -10.45 11.24
C THR A 458 12.39 -9.15 10.77
N GLY A 459 12.73 -8.25 11.71
CA GLY A 459 13.25 -6.93 11.41
C GLY A 459 14.58 -6.97 10.67
N LYS A 460 14.76 -6.12 9.66
CA LYS A 460 16.03 -5.90 8.94
C LYS A 460 16.27 -4.41 8.77
N ILE A 461 17.52 -3.97 8.90
CA ILE A 461 17.96 -2.65 8.47
C ILE A 461 18.74 -2.83 7.17
N ARG A 462 18.62 -1.86 6.26
CA ARG A 462 19.46 -1.73 5.07
C ARG A 462 20.06 -0.33 5.04
N VAL A 463 21.33 -0.27 4.68
CA VAL A 463 22.07 0.98 4.42
C VAL A 463 22.38 1.03 2.93
N ASP A 464 21.97 2.10 2.27
CA ASP A 464 22.22 2.34 0.85
C ASP A 464 23.20 3.51 0.75
N ALA A 465 24.39 3.30 0.18
CA ALA A 465 25.29 4.37 -0.22
C ALA A 465 24.85 4.90 -1.58
N VAL A 466 24.57 6.19 -1.68
CA VAL A 466 23.91 6.80 -2.84
C VAL A 466 24.80 7.83 -3.53
N THR A 467 24.63 7.95 -4.85
CA THR A 467 25.25 8.98 -5.71
C THR A 467 24.67 10.37 -5.44
N SER A 468 25.31 11.41 -6.00
CA SER A 468 24.76 12.77 -5.99
C SER A 468 23.45 12.94 -6.76
N SER A 469 23.09 11.97 -7.61
CA SER A 469 21.82 11.92 -8.36
C SER A 469 20.75 11.07 -7.68
N GLY A 470 21.03 10.47 -6.51
CA GLY A 470 20.06 9.70 -5.73
C GLY A 470 20.09 8.18 -5.95
N GLY A 471 20.73 7.69 -7.02
CA GLY A 471 20.85 6.26 -7.30
C GLY A 471 21.73 5.52 -6.28
N VAL A 472 21.34 4.30 -5.90
CA VAL A 472 22.08 3.44 -4.96
C VAL A 472 23.32 2.85 -5.62
N LEU A 473 24.50 3.19 -5.11
CA LEU A 473 25.79 2.66 -5.58
C LEU A 473 26.07 1.26 -5.03
N ILE A 474 25.83 1.09 -3.74
CA ILE A 474 26.05 -0.14 -3.00
C ILE A 474 25.22 -0.08 -1.74
N ASP A 475 24.72 -1.22 -1.31
CA ASP A 475 24.00 -1.37 -0.06
C ASP A 475 24.57 -2.52 0.76
N ASP A 476 24.17 -2.53 2.02
CA ASP A 476 24.30 -3.69 2.87
C ASP A 476 23.08 -3.81 3.78
N SER A 477 22.74 -5.05 4.14
CA SER A 477 21.60 -5.35 5.00
C SER A 477 22.04 -6.11 6.24
N SER A 478 21.24 -6.04 7.32
CA SER A 478 21.50 -6.82 8.53
C SER A 478 21.69 -8.30 8.18
N ASN A 479 22.74 -8.93 8.72
CA ASN A 479 23.08 -10.33 8.46
C ASN A 479 22.00 -11.30 8.96
N ALA A 480 21.42 -11.04 10.14
CA ALA A 480 20.29 -11.79 10.69
C ALA A 480 19.16 -10.83 11.08
N SER A 481 17.98 -11.38 11.42
CA SER A 481 16.84 -10.54 11.81
C SER A 481 16.99 -10.07 13.25
N PHE A 482 16.55 -8.84 13.53
CA PHE A 482 16.28 -8.37 14.88
C PHE A 482 14.77 -8.47 15.17
N SER A 483 14.37 -8.28 16.42
CA SER A 483 12.95 -8.17 16.81
C SER A 483 12.65 -6.82 17.45
N ILE A 484 11.44 -6.32 17.25
CA ILE A 484 10.89 -5.15 17.93
C ILE A 484 9.78 -5.62 18.87
N THR A 485 9.84 -5.16 20.11
CA THR A 485 8.78 -5.34 21.10
C THR A 485 7.97 -4.06 21.20
N SER A 486 6.66 -4.15 20.90
CA SER A 486 5.76 -3.03 21.15
C SER A 486 5.58 -2.80 22.66
N ILE A 487 5.39 -1.54 23.04
CA ILE A 487 5.03 -1.12 24.38
C ILE A 487 3.63 -0.50 24.39
N ILE A 488 2.96 -0.57 25.53
CA ILE A 488 1.76 0.18 25.83
C ILE A 488 2.17 1.62 26.11
N VAL A 489 1.68 2.52 25.28
CA VAL A 489 1.74 3.95 25.56
C VAL A 489 0.63 4.26 26.56
N VAL A 490 1.01 4.71 27.76
CA VAL A 490 0.04 5.21 28.74
C VAL A 490 -0.63 6.42 28.10
N PRO A 491 -1.97 6.46 28.00
CA PRO A 491 -2.66 7.54 27.31
C PRO A 491 -2.29 8.88 27.93
N GLU A 492 -1.78 9.79 27.10
CA GLU A 492 -1.64 11.19 27.49
C GLU A 492 -3.05 11.80 27.62
N PRO A 493 -3.32 12.62 28.65
CA PRO A 493 -4.64 13.22 28.82
C PRO A 493 -5.04 14.07 27.60
N GLU A 494 -6.32 14.00 27.23
CA GLU A 494 -6.82 14.72 26.06
C GLU A 494 -6.89 16.24 26.30
N ILE A 495 -6.57 17.03 25.27
CA ILE A 495 -6.68 18.50 25.29
C ILE A 495 -8.14 18.94 25.05
N VAL A 496 -9.00 18.05 24.55
CA VAL A 496 -10.37 18.39 24.15
C VAL A 496 -11.33 18.13 25.32
N GLU A 497 -12.28 19.04 25.53
CA GLU A 497 -13.39 18.80 26.46
C GLU A 497 -14.10 17.48 26.13
N PRO A 498 -14.52 16.69 27.14
CA PRO A 498 -15.27 15.47 26.88
C PRO A 498 -16.54 15.78 26.07
N GLU A 499 -16.86 14.93 25.10
CA GLU A 499 -18.06 15.12 24.29
C GLU A 499 -19.30 15.22 25.18
N GLN A 500 -19.95 16.38 25.14
CA GLN A 500 -21.17 16.62 25.90
C GLN A 500 -22.34 15.96 25.18
N THR A 501 -22.87 14.89 25.76
CA THR A 501 -23.90 14.07 25.12
C THR A 501 -25.22 14.07 25.91
N GLY A 502 -26.29 13.61 25.25
CA GLY A 502 -27.60 13.44 25.89
C GLY A 502 -28.37 14.74 26.19
N PRO A 503 -29.52 14.64 26.87
CA PRO A 503 -30.35 15.79 27.21
C PRO A 503 -29.72 16.64 28.32
N VAL A 504 -30.18 17.90 28.45
CA VAL A 504 -29.83 18.76 29.59
C VAL A 504 -30.33 18.12 30.89
N LEU A 505 -29.40 17.81 31.79
CA LEU A 505 -29.67 17.20 33.08
C LEU A 505 -30.01 18.25 34.14
N ALA A 506 -29.36 19.42 34.07
CA ALA A 506 -29.68 20.58 34.90
C ALA A 506 -29.25 21.88 34.24
N GLU A 507 -29.99 22.95 34.48
CA GLU A 507 -29.56 24.32 34.21
C GLU A 507 -28.97 24.92 35.51
N MET A 508 -27.70 25.28 35.48
CA MET A 508 -26.98 25.93 36.59
C MET A 508 -26.71 27.39 36.26
N MET A 509 -26.47 28.22 37.28
CA MET A 509 -26.12 29.63 37.10
C MET A 509 -24.66 29.87 37.46
N THR A 510 -23.94 30.61 36.62
CA THR A 510 -22.63 31.19 36.98
C THR A 510 -22.80 32.28 38.03
N PRO A 511 -21.72 32.72 38.71
CA PRO A 511 -21.77 33.82 39.67
C PRO A 511 -22.30 35.13 39.08
N GLU A 512 -22.13 35.33 37.77
CA GLU A 512 -22.60 36.48 36.99
C GLU A 512 -24.05 36.33 36.52
N GLY A 513 -24.72 35.23 36.86
CA GLY A 513 -26.11 34.97 36.50
C GLY A 513 -26.32 34.43 35.08
N ILE A 514 -25.26 33.90 34.45
CA ILE A 514 -25.36 33.24 33.13
C ILE A 514 -25.84 31.80 33.35
N VAL A 515 -26.78 31.33 32.52
CA VAL A 515 -27.24 29.94 32.57
C VAL A 515 -26.27 29.04 31.82
N VAL A 516 -25.93 27.92 32.46
CA VAL A 516 -25.06 26.87 31.97
C VAL A 516 -25.85 25.56 31.91
N ASP A 517 -25.89 24.95 30.72
CA ASP A 517 -26.48 23.63 30.52
C ASP A 517 -25.49 22.55 30.98
N ILE A 518 -25.91 21.76 31.96
CA ILE A 518 -25.15 20.60 32.43
C ILE A 518 -25.68 19.34 31.74
N ARG A 519 -24.79 18.63 31.06
CA ARG A 519 -25.06 17.39 30.32
C ARG A 519 -24.09 16.32 30.77
N GLU A 520 -24.26 15.12 30.20
CA GLU A 520 -23.29 14.05 30.36
C GLU A 520 -21.92 14.54 29.85
N GLY A 521 -20.83 14.22 30.57
CA GLY A 521 -19.48 14.68 30.27
C GLY A 521 -19.14 16.07 30.80
N THR A 522 -20.10 16.95 31.13
CA THR A 522 -19.79 18.34 31.53
C THR A 522 -18.83 18.41 32.73
N LEU A 523 -17.77 19.21 32.60
CA LEU A 523 -16.82 19.55 33.65
C LEU A 523 -17.19 20.88 34.31
N PHE A 524 -17.32 20.89 35.64
CA PHE A 524 -17.69 22.10 36.36
C PHE A 524 -17.15 22.15 37.79
N ARG A 525 -17.08 23.35 38.36
CA ARG A 525 -16.63 23.60 39.74
C ARG A 525 -17.41 24.71 40.41
N GLY A 526 -17.31 24.73 41.74
CA GLY A 526 -17.80 25.82 42.58
C GLY A 526 -16.93 27.08 42.53
N VAL A 527 -17.43 28.14 43.17
CA VAL A 527 -16.72 29.41 43.33
C VAL A 527 -15.75 29.32 44.49
N GLU A 528 -16.25 28.98 45.68
CA GLU A 528 -15.45 28.82 46.89
C GLU A 528 -15.02 27.38 47.09
N LEU A 529 -15.79 26.42 46.55
CA LEU A 529 -15.45 25.00 46.62
C LEU A 529 -14.47 24.63 45.50
N SER A 530 -13.30 24.11 45.91
CA SER A 530 -12.18 23.84 44.99
C SER A 530 -12.28 22.51 44.22
N GLY A 531 -13.29 21.69 44.51
CA GLY A 531 -13.49 20.42 43.82
C GLY A 531 -13.93 20.64 42.37
N VAL A 532 -13.27 19.94 41.44
CA VAL A 532 -13.71 19.83 40.04
C VAL A 532 -14.56 18.58 39.91
N TYR A 533 -15.67 18.68 39.17
CA TYR A 533 -16.62 17.60 38.98
C TYR A 533 -16.81 17.29 37.51
N GLN A 534 -17.00 16.01 37.19
CA GLN A 534 -17.52 15.55 35.91
C GLN A 534 -18.90 14.93 36.10
N VAL A 535 -19.79 15.08 35.13
CA VAL A 535 -21.05 14.32 35.08
C VAL A 535 -20.81 13.00 34.36
N VAL A 536 -21.06 11.90 35.07
CA VAL A 536 -21.01 10.53 34.56
C VAL A 536 -22.31 9.82 34.97
N ASP A 537 -22.99 9.19 34.02
CA ASP A 537 -24.29 8.53 34.18
C ASP A 537 -25.32 9.43 34.91
N GLY A 538 -25.38 10.70 34.53
CA GLY A 538 -26.29 11.69 35.11
C GLY A 538 -25.99 12.10 36.56
N THR A 539 -24.84 11.71 37.10
CA THR A 539 -24.41 11.95 38.48
C THR A 539 -23.06 12.66 38.50
N ARG A 540 -22.78 13.53 39.48
CA ARG A 540 -21.49 14.24 39.55
C ARG A 540 -20.47 13.45 40.39
N TYR A 541 -19.29 13.27 39.83
CA TYR A 541 -18.14 12.67 40.48
C TYR A 541 -17.05 13.72 40.67
N VAL A 542 -16.43 13.76 41.85
CA VAL A 542 -15.39 14.75 42.15
C VAL A 542 -14.00 14.20 41.85
N PHE A 543 -13.15 15.00 41.21
CA PHE A 543 -11.72 14.71 41.14
C PHE A 543 -11.08 14.99 42.51
N PRO A 544 -10.50 13.98 43.18
CA PRO A 544 -10.02 14.12 44.54
C PRO A 544 -8.78 15.02 44.65
N ASN A 545 -8.00 15.14 43.59
CA ASN A 545 -6.81 15.98 43.49
C ASN A 545 -6.53 16.33 42.01
N GLU A 546 -5.53 17.20 41.81
CA GLU A 546 -5.09 17.64 40.49
C GLU A 546 -4.52 16.50 39.63
N GLU A 547 -3.76 15.58 40.21
CA GLU A 547 -3.15 14.44 39.49
C GLU A 547 -4.22 13.52 38.88
N THR A 548 -5.31 13.27 39.62
CA THR A 548 -6.44 12.50 39.10
C THR A 548 -7.17 13.22 37.98
N PHE A 549 -7.32 14.54 38.07
CA PHE A 549 -7.90 15.33 36.96
C PHE A 549 -7.00 15.29 35.72
N LEU A 550 -5.69 15.50 35.91
CA LEU A 550 -4.69 15.49 34.83
C LEU A 550 -4.46 14.10 34.23
N SER A 551 -4.99 13.04 34.83
CA SER A 551 -4.99 11.71 34.19
C SER A 551 -6.07 11.55 33.10
N TYR A 552 -7.04 12.47 33.05
CA TYR A 552 -8.11 12.50 32.03
C TYR A 552 -7.95 13.66 31.06
N PHE A 553 -7.58 14.86 31.56
CA PHE A 553 -7.61 16.10 30.80
C PHE A 553 -6.29 16.88 30.93
N ALA A 554 -5.80 17.46 29.83
CA ALA A 554 -4.48 18.08 29.80
C ALA A 554 -4.39 19.33 30.69
N ASP A 555 -5.51 20.06 30.85
CA ASP A 555 -5.59 21.25 31.69
C ASP A 555 -7.03 21.54 32.16
N PHE A 556 -7.18 22.60 32.97
CA PHE A 556 -8.47 23.01 33.54
C PHE A 556 -9.30 23.94 32.64
N SER A 557 -8.91 24.16 31.38
CA SER A 557 -9.54 25.16 30.50
C SER A 557 -11.01 24.86 30.22
N GLY A 558 -11.38 23.57 30.17
CA GLY A 558 -12.75 23.12 29.95
C GLY A 558 -13.65 23.10 31.21
N VAL A 559 -13.13 23.52 32.37
CA VAL A 559 -13.89 23.47 33.62
C VAL A 559 -14.74 24.73 33.78
N GLN A 560 -16.06 24.55 33.74
CA GLN A 560 -17.01 25.66 33.88
C GLN A 560 -17.23 26.04 35.34
N GLN A 561 -17.34 27.34 35.64
CA GLN A 561 -17.59 27.82 37.00
C GLN A 561 -19.08 28.11 37.23
N VAL A 562 -19.65 27.51 38.28
CA VAL A 562 -21.05 27.71 38.69
C VAL A 562 -21.12 28.13 40.16
N GLY A 563 -22.24 28.74 40.56
CA GLY A 563 -22.47 29.07 41.97
C GLY A 563 -22.44 27.83 42.87
N ASP A 564 -21.84 27.92 44.06
CA ASP A 564 -21.69 26.77 44.97
C ASP A 564 -23.03 26.14 45.37
N ASP A 565 -24.08 26.96 45.47
CA ASP A 565 -25.42 26.52 45.79
C ASP A 565 -26.10 25.73 44.65
N GLN A 566 -25.58 25.86 43.42
CA GLN A 566 -26.05 25.17 42.23
C GLN A 566 -25.54 23.73 42.17
N LEU A 567 -24.37 23.44 42.76
CA LEU A 567 -23.73 22.13 42.68
C LEU A 567 -24.67 20.99 43.16
N ARG A 568 -25.55 21.26 44.13
CA ARG A 568 -26.52 20.28 44.66
C ARG A 568 -27.61 19.84 43.66
N LYS A 569 -27.73 20.50 42.51
CA LYS A 569 -28.74 20.18 41.48
C LYS A 569 -28.44 18.86 40.76
N ILE A 570 -27.18 18.42 40.75
CA ILE A 570 -26.81 17.08 40.30
C ILE A 570 -26.47 16.22 41.54
N PRO A 571 -27.02 15.00 41.67
CA PRO A 571 -26.69 14.10 42.77
C PRO A 571 -25.19 13.79 42.81
N PHE A 572 -24.64 13.59 44.01
CA PHE A 572 -23.23 13.24 44.18
C PHE A 572 -23.04 11.72 44.12
N GLY A 573 -22.18 11.27 43.21
CA GLY A 573 -21.99 9.85 42.89
C GLY A 573 -20.77 9.22 43.55
N GLY A 574 -19.75 10.04 43.84
CA GLY A 574 -18.51 9.55 44.40
C GLY A 574 -17.31 10.37 43.93
N ARG A 575 -16.15 9.72 43.93
CA ARG A 575 -14.89 10.29 43.47
C ARG A 575 -14.53 9.68 42.12
N MET A 576 -13.88 10.46 41.29
CA MET A 576 -13.13 9.94 40.15
C MET A 576 -11.88 9.23 40.67
N ILE A 577 -11.51 8.12 40.04
CA ILE A 577 -10.24 7.44 40.24
C ILE A 577 -9.25 7.87 39.15
N MET A 578 -7.97 7.50 39.24
CA MET A 578 -7.03 7.68 38.12
C MET A 578 -7.55 6.97 36.86
N ASN A 579 -7.32 7.56 35.69
CA ASN A 579 -7.80 7.01 34.42
C ASN A 579 -7.23 5.61 34.13
N VAL A 580 -7.94 4.84 33.31
CA VAL A 580 -7.53 3.50 32.89
C VAL A 580 -6.21 3.60 32.11
N GLY A 581 -5.30 2.65 32.36
CA GLY A 581 -3.96 2.60 31.76
C GLY A 581 -2.88 3.32 32.57
N GLN A 582 -3.25 4.17 33.54
CA GLN A 582 -2.28 4.89 34.37
C GLN A 582 -1.57 3.95 35.35
N LEU A 583 -0.30 4.24 35.63
CA LEU A 583 0.52 3.50 36.60
C LEU A 583 0.49 4.22 37.95
N ILE A 584 0.18 3.49 39.03
CA ILE A 584 0.04 4.08 40.36
C ILE A 584 0.77 3.27 41.44
N LYS A 585 1.14 3.94 42.53
CA LYS A 585 1.58 3.33 43.78
C LYS A 585 1.12 4.14 44.99
N ILE A 586 1.30 3.57 46.19
CA ILE A 586 1.15 4.30 47.45
C ILE A 586 2.51 4.47 48.12
N GLN A 587 2.74 5.58 48.81
CA GLN A 587 4.07 5.84 49.41
C GLN A 587 4.55 4.79 50.43
N SER A 588 3.63 4.05 51.05
CA SER A 588 3.97 3.00 52.02
C SER A 588 4.31 1.65 51.40
N ASP A 589 4.12 1.46 50.09
CA ASP A 589 4.33 0.20 49.38
C ASP A 589 4.95 0.47 48.00
N ASN A 590 6.09 -0.16 47.71
CA ASN A 590 6.82 0.10 46.46
C ASN A 590 6.27 -0.68 45.26
N ARG A 591 5.23 -1.51 45.44
CA ARG A 591 4.56 -2.20 44.35
C ARG A 591 3.81 -1.23 43.46
N VAL A 592 3.96 -1.40 42.15
CA VAL A 592 3.31 -0.57 41.13
C VAL A 592 2.20 -1.36 40.47
N TYR A 593 1.10 -0.66 40.19
CA TYR A 593 -0.11 -1.24 39.64
C TYR A 593 -0.56 -0.43 38.43
N VAL A 594 -1.10 -1.11 37.42
CA VAL A 594 -1.84 -0.45 36.34
C VAL A 594 -3.33 -0.41 36.69
N VAL A 595 -3.98 0.72 36.43
CA VAL A 595 -5.42 0.87 36.57
C VAL A 595 -6.11 0.25 35.36
N GLN A 596 -7.01 -0.70 35.60
CA GLN A 596 -7.83 -1.33 34.56
C GLN A 596 -9.27 -0.85 34.62
N GLU A 597 -10.01 -1.15 33.55
CA GLU A 597 -11.45 -0.95 33.50
C GLU A 597 -12.15 -1.65 34.68
N GLY A 598 -13.17 -1.01 35.24
CA GLY A 598 -13.89 -1.53 36.40
C GLY A 598 -13.18 -1.33 37.75
N GLU A 599 -12.31 -0.32 37.85
CA GLU A 599 -11.63 0.08 39.11
C GLU A 599 -10.69 -0.99 39.67
N VAL A 600 -10.14 -1.85 38.81
CA VAL A 600 -9.26 -2.96 39.20
C VAL A 600 -7.80 -2.53 39.10
N LEU A 601 -7.00 -2.82 40.13
CA LEU A 601 -5.55 -2.70 40.11
C LEU A 601 -4.90 -4.03 39.78
N GLN A 602 -4.17 -4.07 38.68
CA GLN A 602 -3.31 -5.20 38.33
C GLN A 602 -1.87 -4.90 38.74
N HIS A 603 -1.30 -5.77 39.58
CA HIS A 603 0.10 -5.65 40.01
C HIS A 603 1.07 -5.92 38.87
N ILE A 604 2.07 -5.04 38.72
CA ILE A 604 3.22 -5.27 37.85
C ILE A 604 4.26 -6.09 38.64
N PRO A 605 4.51 -7.37 38.27
CA PRO A 605 5.24 -8.30 39.13
C PRO A 605 6.68 -7.89 39.42
N ASP A 606 7.35 -7.31 38.43
CA ASP A 606 8.75 -6.92 38.46
C ASP A 606 9.07 -5.83 37.42
N GLU A 607 10.25 -5.23 37.57
CA GLU A 607 10.77 -4.19 36.70
C GLU A 607 10.97 -4.68 35.26
N SER A 608 11.31 -5.95 35.05
CA SER A 608 11.47 -6.51 33.70
C SER A 608 10.14 -6.49 32.94
N THR A 609 9.04 -6.84 33.61
CA THR A 609 7.69 -6.76 33.06
C THR A 609 7.35 -5.31 32.75
N ALA A 610 7.61 -4.40 33.70
CA ALA A 610 7.34 -2.98 33.53
C ALA A 610 8.06 -2.39 32.32
N ILE A 611 9.37 -2.66 32.17
CA ILE A 611 10.17 -2.22 31.03
C ILE A 611 9.61 -2.80 29.73
N SER A 612 9.33 -4.10 29.69
CA SER A 612 8.82 -4.75 28.48
C SER A 612 7.43 -4.29 28.06
N THR A 613 6.61 -3.81 29.00
CA THR A 613 5.22 -3.40 28.74
C THR A 613 5.08 -1.90 28.55
N TYR A 614 5.83 -1.06 29.26
CA TYR A 614 5.64 0.41 29.27
C TYR A 614 6.90 1.21 28.87
N GLY A 615 7.98 0.53 28.49
CA GLY A 615 9.23 1.17 28.09
C GLY A 615 10.25 1.35 29.22
N ALA A 616 11.50 1.65 28.87
CA ALA A 616 12.59 1.86 29.83
C ALA A 616 12.31 2.99 30.84
N ASP A 617 11.57 4.02 30.43
CA ASP A 617 11.19 5.17 31.26
C ASP A 617 9.88 4.98 32.05
N TRP A 618 9.36 3.75 32.15
CA TRP A 618 8.10 3.45 32.85
C TRP A 618 8.00 4.05 34.25
N ALA A 619 9.12 4.16 34.97
CA ALA A 619 9.16 4.69 36.32
C ALA A 619 8.76 6.17 36.39
N GLN A 620 8.93 6.93 35.29
CA GLN A 620 8.50 8.32 35.17
C GLN A 620 6.97 8.44 34.97
N LEU A 621 6.32 7.35 34.55
CA LEU A 621 4.87 7.27 34.34
C LEU A 621 4.12 6.90 35.64
N VAL A 622 4.82 6.63 36.74
CA VAL A 622 4.21 6.17 37.99
C VAL A 622 3.76 7.34 38.87
N HIS A 623 2.47 7.35 39.17
CA HIS A 623 1.81 8.33 40.02
C HIS A 623 1.74 7.87 41.49
N ASP A 624 2.03 8.78 42.42
CA ASP A 624 1.97 8.53 43.87
C ASP A 624 0.59 8.93 44.41
N ILE A 625 -0.29 7.97 44.64
CA ILE A 625 -1.61 8.26 45.20
C ILE A 625 -1.62 8.15 46.73
N SER A 626 -2.50 8.94 47.36
CA SER A 626 -2.71 8.87 48.80
C SER A 626 -3.37 7.55 49.21
N VAL A 627 -2.94 6.98 50.33
CA VAL A 627 -3.51 5.72 50.87
C VAL A 627 -5.02 5.79 51.13
N VAL A 628 -5.59 6.98 51.30
CA VAL A 628 -7.05 7.15 51.49
C VAL A 628 -7.85 6.92 50.21
N PHE A 629 -7.23 7.11 49.04
CA PHE A 629 -7.83 6.84 47.72
C PHE A 629 -7.56 5.40 47.24
N TRP A 630 -6.59 4.71 47.86
CA TRP A 630 -6.30 3.30 47.59
C TRP A 630 -7.51 2.37 47.76
N PHE A 631 -8.39 2.70 48.71
CA PHE A 631 -9.61 1.93 48.99
C PHE A 631 -10.74 2.16 47.99
N ASP A 632 -10.58 3.11 47.06
CA ASP A 632 -11.51 3.32 45.96
C ASP A 632 -11.28 2.30 44.83
N TYR A 633 -10.27 1.41 44.95
CA TYR A 633 -9.95 0.38 43.96
C TYR A 633 -10.14 -1.05 44.48
N THR A 634 -10.46 -1.95 43.56
CA THR A 634 -10.44 -3.41 43.77
C THR A 634 -9.10 -4.00 43.31
N HIS A 635 -8.68 -5.12 43.92
CA HIS A 635 -7.36 -5.71 43.66
C HIS A 635 -7.55 -7.09 43.01
N SER A 636 -6.84 -7.33 41.91
CA SER A 636 -6.82 -8.64 41.22
C SER A 636 -5.88 -9.64 41.90
#